data_AF-A0A9E3XRM0-F1
#
_entry.id   AF-A0A9E3XRM0-F1
#
_cell.length_a   1.000
_cell.length_b   1.000
_cell.length_c   1.000
_cell.angle_alpha   90.00
_cell.angle_beta   90.00
_cell.angle_gamma   90.00
#
_symmetry.space_group_name_H-M   'P 1'
#
loop_
_entity.id
_entity.type
_entity.pdbx_description
1 polymer ?
#
loop_
_entity_poly.entity_id
_entity_poly.type
_entity_poly.pdbx_seq_one_letter_code
_entity_poly.pdbx_strand_id
1 'polypeptide(L)'
;MIDRAVLRGAAAPLVLAAVPAVLALRFGGYHPRHLGWVVLGLVGWACVLAVLGRLSRPRSLSGVATIALAGLAAWTAASIAWADVSRHDAWVEAMRALGYLAAFVVGGALLANARSFARYAWMAGAATAVLAGGVLARVAFSDVPLKAFVAGRLDWPVGYAPGMAGLCLMGWLLLLGVGCSAQQRHERLRGDVQLAVSGAALAGAGLCLSAALLAQSRGTVPALAVGVVAALVATPDRTSWLVRAGATIVAVALIGGRLTQPFQAMFDLRQAPFTKGADEDALYAAAVDAAHAAGMAALIVAAALAVVGAALVPLAEWLRERVRDAEQRIGMGLAVPAAVLVVALGGTLVVAAGTGDGTPIGWARTQVDGCLHPPDTTNDPGSSSSYFANSGTGRCDYYRVALRAGAHHPVLGLGAGNFRGEYVRERTTREEPKVVHSLPLQLWAELGLVGAALGATVLGCVVLAAVRFVRSGPARDATFAGAVAALAYWTMHASIDWLWQLPAVSLPAVILAGGLTACVSPAQGRVPRSVAGPIAGGVAVVALALVLPVTMADAKLREARDPALQESSPGDAITAAQDAQSFDPTWAEPAITEAILWNGQGRSKDAATAAKRAVKLQPRDWSVQYRASGLIGLADRAAGLAAYQAARRLNPQLDAQAEAGTQERDGAEGAKATGAAKRDPDSLQQ
;
A
#
# COMPACT_ATOMS: atom_id res chain seq x y z
N MET A 1 16.74 28.36 21.52
CA MET A 1 17.85 27.42 21.20
C MET A 1 17.38 26.03 20.77
N ILE A 2 16.27 25.51 21.31
CA ILE A 2 15.65 24.21 20.91
C ILE A 2 15.29 24.17 19.40
N ASP A 3 14.95 25.32 18.82
CA ASP A 3 14.46 25.50 17.45
C ASP A 3 15.52 25.31 16.33
N ARG A 4 16.82 25.25 16.65
CA ARG A 4 17.88 25.05 15.64
C ARG A 4 18.55 23.68 15.69
N ALA A 5 18.61 23.04 16.86
CA ALA A 5 19.30 21.75 17.02
C ALA A 5 18.42 20.56 16.63
N VAL A 6 17.14 20.54 17.06
CA VAL A 6 16.20 19.45 16.74
C VAL A 6 15.84 19.43 15.25
N LEU A 7 15.73 20.61 14.62
CA LEU A 7 15.35 20.76 13.21
C LEU A 7 16.52 20.67 12.21
N ARG A 8 17.79 20.81 12.66
CA ARG A 8 18.99 20.54 11.84
C ARG A 8 19.57 19.14 12.09
N GLY A 9 19.14 18.49 13.16
CA GLY A 9 19.55 17.15 13.56
C GLY A 9 18.87 16.04 12.76
N ALA A 10 19.31 14.81 13.02
CA ALA A 10 18.78 13.58 12.41
C ALA A 10 17.36 13.22 12.88
N ALA A 11 16.87 13.83 13.97
CA ALA A 11 15.64 13.42 14.65
C ALA A 11 14.38 13.56 13.77
N ALA A 12 14.20 14.69 13.10
CA ALA A 12 12.99 14.93 12.30
C ALA A 12 12.88 13.97 11.09
N PRO A 13 13.92 13.82 10.24
CA PRO A 13 13.91 12.81 9.18
C PRO A 13 13.75 11.37 9.72
N LEU A 14 14.29 11.07 10.90
CA LEU A 14 14.19 9.73 11.51
C LEU A 14 12.74 9.43 11.91
N VAL A 15 12.05 10.37 12.57
CA VAL A 15 10.63 10.22 12.92
C VAL A 15 9.79 10.01 11.66
N LEU A 16 10.02 10.80 10.61
CA LEU A 16 9.30 10.66 9.34
C LEU A 16 9.55 9.31 8.65
N ALA A 17 10.73 8.72 8.81
CA ALA A 17 11.07 7.40 8.27
C ALA A 17 10.52 6.25 9.13
N ALA A 18 10.44 6.45 10.45
CA ALA A 18 9.95 5.44 11.39
C ALA A 18 8.43 5.28 11.35
N VAL A 19 7.67 6.37 11.17
CA VAL A 19 6.19 6.34 11.15
C VAL A 19 5.63 5.34 10.12
N PRO A 20 6.08 5.33 8.85
CA PRO A 20 5.66 4.32 7.88
C PRO A 20 5.95 2.88 8.31
N ALA A 21 7.11 2.62 8.91
CA ALA A 21 7.47 1.28 9.41
C ALA A 21 6.59 0.83 10.58
N VAL A 22 6.24 1.74 11.49
CA VAL A 22 5.29 1.45 12.59
C VAL A 22 3.89 1.17 12.04
N LEU A 23 3.43 1.95 11.06
CA LEU A 23 2.16 1.72 10.39
C LEU A 23 2.15 0.40 9.61
N ALA A 24 3.30 -0.01 9.05
CA ALA A 24 3.43 -1.32 8.43
C ALA A 24 3.10 -2.42 9.43
N LEU A 25 3.57 -2.34 10.68
CA LEU A 25 3.22 -3.25 11.80
C LEU A 25 1.77 -3.15 12.30
N ARG A 26 0.95 -2.30 11.67
CA ARG A 26 -0.47 -2.07 11.96
C ARG A 26 -1.30 -2.21 10.68
N PHE A 27 -1.04 -3.26 9.90
CA PHE A 27 -1.73 -3.56 8.64
C PHE A 27 -1.70 -2.38 7.67
N GLY A 28 -0.49 -1.82 7.50
CA GLY A 28 -0.24 -0.71 6.57
C GLY A 28 -0.87 0.62 6.98
N GLY A 29 -1.49 0.71 8.16
CA GLY A 29 -2.30 1.87 8.55
C GLY A 29 -3.64 1.94 7.82
N TYR A 30 -4.16 0.80 7.35
CA TYR A 30 -5.44 0.74 6.64
C TYR A 30 -6.61 1.19 7.53
N HIS A 31 -6.63 0.74 8.79
CA HIS A 31 -7.71 1.02 9.74
C HIS A 31 -7.65 2.43 10.33
N PRO A 32 -8.80 3.13 10.47
CA PRO A 32 -8.87 4.48 11.02
C PRO A 32 -8.23 4.64 12.40
N ARG A 33 -8.41 3.69 13.32
CA ARG A 33 -7.84 3.77 14.67
C ARG A 33 -6.31 3.87 14.71
N HIS A 34 -5.62 3.37 13.68
CA HIS A 34 -4.16 3.43 13.60
C HIS A 34 -3.71 4.68 12.83
N LEU A 35 -4.41 5.02 11.75
CA LEU A 35 -4.08 6.17 10.92
C LEU A 35 -4.40 7.49 11.62
N GLY A 36 -5.53 7.61 12.31
CA GLY A 36 -6.03 8.87 12.86
C GLY A 36 -5.04 9.57 13.80
N TRP A 37 -4.40 8.83 14.70
CA TRP A 37 -3.35 9.38 15.57
C TRP A 37 -2.13 9.90 14.80
N VAL A 38 -1.75 9.21 13.72
CA VAL A 38 -0.67 9.69 12.84
C VAL A 38 -1.09 10.94 12.09
N VAL A 39 -2.33 11.01 11.60
CA VAL A 39 -2.87 12.22 10.94
C VAL A 39 -2.84 13.41 11.90
N LEU A 40 -3.34 13.26 13.13
CA LEU A 40 -3.31 14.33 14.13
C LEU A 40 -1.87 14.76 14.46
N GLY A 41 -0.95 13.81 14.60
CA GLY A 41 0.48 14.11 14.81
C GLY A 41 1.11 14.90 13.66
N LEU A 42 0.85 14.49 12.40
CA LEU A 42 1.35 15.17 11.21
C LEU A 42 0.71 16.56 11.03
N VAL A 43 -0.58 16.71 11.28
CA VAL A 43 -1.27 18.00 11.23
C VAL A 43 -0.72 18.93 12.31
N GLY A 44 -0.58 18.44 13.54
CA GLY A 44 0.04 19.20 14.63
C GLY A 44 1.44 19.67 14.27
N TRP A 45 2.26 18.80 13.66
CA TRP A 45 3.59 19.16 13.19
C TRP A 45 3.55 20.21 12.06
N ALA A 46 2.66 20.06 11.08
CA ALA A 46 2.46 21.04 10.03
C ALA A 46 2.04 22.41 10.60
N CYS A 47 1.17 22.43 11.61
CA CYS A 47 0.74 23.64 12.31
C CYS A 47 1.89 24.32 13.05
N VAL A 48 2.74 23.55 13.75
CA VAL A 48 3.96 24.10 14.38
C VAL A 48 4.87 24.72 13.31
N LEU A 49 5.09 24.03 12.18
CA LEU A 49 5.90 24.55 11.08
C LEU A 49 5.29 25.82 10.46
N ALA A 50 3.97 25.92 10.42
CA ALA A 50 3.23 27.11 10.00
C ALA A 50 3.51 28.30 10.93
N VAL A 51 3.35 28.12 12.25
CA VAL A 51 3.65 29.15 13.27
C VAL A 51 5.13 29.58 13.22
N LEU A 52 6.04 28.64 12.97
CA LEU A 52 7.46 28.94 12.80
C LEU A 52 7.78 29.66 11.47
N GLY A 53 6.81 29.82 10.56
CA GLY A 53 6.96 30.48 9.27
C GLY A 53 7.80 29.65 8.30
N ARG A 54 7.65 28.32 8.30
CA ARG A 54 8.43 27.37 7.46
C ARG A 54 7.71 26.94 6.19
N LEU A 55 6.46 27.37 5.97
CA LEU A 55 5.67 26.96 4.82
C LEU A 55 6.16 27.61 3.51
N SER A 56 6.14 26.82 2.46
CA SER A 56 6.36 27.24 1.07
C SER A 56 5.37 28.34 0.67
N ARG A 57 5.82 29.32 -0.13
CA ARG A 57 4.90 30.34 -0.68
C ARG A 57 3.87 29.73 -1.63
N PRO A 58 2.63 30.23 -1.67
CA PRO A 58 1.55 29.76 -2.55
C PRO A 58 1.92 29.65 -4.04
N ARG A 59 2.73 30.59 -4.54
CA ARG A 59 3.13 30.66 -5.96
C ARG A 59 4.33 29.77 -6.32
N SER A 60 4.98 29.14 -5.34
CA SER A 60 6.03 28.17 -5.64
C SER A 60 5.41 26.85 -6.11
N LEU A 61 6.23 25.99 -6.73
CA LEU A 61 5.77 24.67 -7.18
C LEU A 61 5.23 23.83 -6.00
N SER A 62 5.92 23.89 -4.85
CA SER A 62 5.47 23.28 -3.60
C SER A 62 4.17 23.91 -3.07
N GLY A 63 4.00 25.23 -3.22
CA GLY A 63 2.77 25.93 -2.83
C GLY A 63 1.56 25.53 -3.67
N VAL A 64 1.71 25.48 -4.99
CA VAL A 64 0.65 25.03 -5.91
C VAL A 64 0.24 23.59 -5.63
N ALA A 65 1.22 22.69 -5.44
CA ALA A 65 0.94 21.31 -5.07
C ALA A 65 0.23 21.21 -3.70
N THR A 66 0.64 22.02 -2.72
CA THR A 66 -0.01 22.06 -1.40
C THR A 66 -1.46 22.54 -1.52
N ILE A 67 -1.73 23.58 -2.31
CA ILE A 67 -3.09 24.10 -2.53
C ILE A 67 -3.95 23.09 -3.27
N ALA A 68 -3.41 22.43 -4.29
CA ALA A 68 -4.13 21.39 -5.03
C ALA A 68 -4.45 20.18 -4.14
N LEU A 69 -3.50 19.75 -3.29
CA LEU A 69 -3.71 18.64 -2.36
C LEU A 69 -4.67 19.02 -1.21
N ALA A 70 -4.65 20.29 -0.77
CA ALA A 70 -5.62 20.82 0.18
C ALA A 70 -7.03 20.90 -0.43
N GLY A 71 -7.12 21.33 -1.70
CA GLY A 71 -8.34 21.27 -2.48
C GLY A 71 -8.85 19.84 -2.64
N LEU A 72 -7.96 18.88 -2.89
CA LEU A 72 -8.33 17.47 -2.99
C LEU A 72 -8.88 16.95 -1.65
N ALA A 73 -8.20 17.21 -0.53
CA ALA A 73 -8.67 16.81 0.79
C ALA A 73 -10.03 17.46 1.15
N ALA A 74 -10.21 18.74 0.84
CA ALA A 74 -11.47 19.44 1.05
C ALA A 74 -12.60 18.89 0.16
N TRP A 75 -12.29 18.54 -1.10
CA TRP A 75 -13.24 17.93 -2.03
C TRP A 75 -13.63 16.51 -1.60
N THR A 76 -12.67 15.71 -1.14
CA THR A 76 -12.92 14.40 -0.51
C THR A 76 -13.83 14.54 0.71
N ALA A 77 -13.59 15.53 1.58
CA ALA A 77 -14.46 15.78 2.73
C ALA A 77 -15.86 16.26 2.32
N ALA A 78 -15.97 17.13 1.33
CA ALA A 78 -17.27 17.57 0.79
C ALA A 78 -18.07 16.38 0.23
N SER A 79 -17.37 15.38 -0.31
CA SER A 79 -17.99 14.19 -0.92
C SER A 79 -18.81 13.32 0.05
N ILE A 80 -18.61 13.49 1.36
CA ILE A 80 -19.46 12.88 2.41
C ILE A 80 -20.94 13.24 2.18
N ALA A 81 -21.24 14.42 1.62
CA ALA A 81 -22.61 14.88 1.40
C ALA A 81 -23.36 14.08 0.32
N TRP A 82 -22.67 13.51 -0.66
CA TRP A 82 -23.25 12.74 -1.77
C TRP A 82 -22.75 11.30 -1.86
N ALA A 83 -22.00 10.83 -0.85
CA ALA A 83 -21.58 9.45 -0.69
C ALA A 83 -22.78 8.55 -0.34
N ASP A 84 -23.43 8.07 -1.39
CA ASP A 84 -24.74 7.41 -1.35
C ASP A 84 -24.73 5.97 -0.79
N VAL A 85 -23.60 5.27 -0.89
CA VAL A 85 -23.41 3.91 -0.37
C VAL A 85 -22.93 3.97 1.08
N SER A 86 -21.89 4.77 1.32
CA SER A 86 -21.23 4.85 2.62
C SER A 86 -20.59 6.23 2.86
N ARG A 87 -21.25 7.03 3.70
CA ARG A 87 -20.70 8.31 4.20
C ARG A 87 -19.50 8.10 5.13
N HIS A 88 -19.50 7.00 5.90
CA HIS A 88 -18.37 6.60 6.72
C HIS A 88 -17.10 6.43 5.88
N ASP A 89 -17.16 5.70 4.76
CA ASP A 89 -15.98 5.46 3.92
C ASP A 89 -15.45 6.76 3.31
N ALA A 90 -16.35 7.67 2.89
CA ALA A 90 -15.96 9.00 2.45
C ALA A 90 -15.26 9.82 3.55
N TRP A 91 -15.72 9.67 4.80
CA TRP A 91 -15.11 10.32 5.97
C TRP A 91 -13.71 9.75 6.27
N VAL A 92 -13.55 8.42 6.20
CA VAL A 92 -12.24 7.75 6.32
C VAL A 92 -11.26 8.24 5.24
N GLU A 93 -11.71 8.33 3.99
CA GLU A 93 -10.86 8.81 2.89
C GLU A 93 -10.53 10.31 3.04
N ALA A 94 -11.43 11.13 3.59
CA ALA A 94 -11.15 12.53 3.90
C ALA A 94 -10.06 12.68 4.97
N MET A 95 -10.13 11.87 6.04
CA MET A 95 -9.06 11.78 7.04
C MET A 95 -7.72 11.37 6.40
N ARG A 96 -7.74 10.37 5.50
CA ARG A 96 -6.54 9.90 4.80
C ARG A 96 -5.93 10.98 3.92
N ALA A 97 -6.74 11.66 3.11
CA ALA A 97 -6.31 12.77 2.26
C ALA A 97 -5.71 13.93 3.08
N LEU A 98 -6.30 14.24 4.24
CA LEU A 98 -5.74 15.22 5.19
C LEU A 98 -4.37 14.76 5.74
N GLY A 99 -4.22 13.48 6.05
CA GLY A 99 -2.95 12.88 6.45
C GLY A 99 -1.85 13.04 5.41
N TYR A 100 -2.17 12.78 4.14
CA TYR A 100 -1.23 12.95 3.04
C TYR A 100 -0.93 14.42 2.75
N LEU A 101 -1.91 15.32 2.87
CA LEU A 101 -1.65 16.76 2.84
C LEU A 101 -0.63 17.18 3.91
N ALA A 102 -0.85 16.77 5.15
CA ALA A 102 0.04 17.10 6.26
C ALA A 102 1.44 16.51 6.05
N ALA A 103 1.54 15.26 5.61
CA ALA A 103 2.82 14.62 5.27
C ALA A 103 3.57 15.35 4.15
N PHE A 104 2.87 15.79 3.11
CA PHE A 104 3.45 16.57 2.01
C PHE A 104 3.99 17.91 2.51
N VAL A 105 3.21 18.64 3.33
CA VAL A 105 3.63 19.92 3.90
C VAL A 105 4.83 19.77 4.83
N VAL A 106 4.81 18.76 5.70
CA VAL A 106 5.92 18.46 6.63
C VAL A 106 7.18 18.07 5.85
N GLY A 107 7.05 17.21 4.83
CA GLY A 107 8.13 16.86 3.90
C GLY A 107 8.70 18.08 3.19
N GLY A 108 7.85 18.94 2.64
CA GLY A 108 8.27 20.18 1.99
C GLY A 108 9.00 21.14 2.91
N ALA A 109 8.53 21.31 4.15
CA ALA A 109 9.14 22.24 5.11
C ALA A 109 10.48 21.73 5.68
N LEU A 110 10.61 20.41 5.90
CA LEU A 110 11.79 19.81 6.56
C LEU A 110 12.86 19.33 5.58
N LEU A 111 12.45 18.93 4.38
CA LEU A 111 13.32 18.35 3.35
C LEU A 111 13.62 19.32 2.21
N ALA A 112 13.31 20.61 2.35
CA ALA A 112 13.56 21.66 1.34
C ALA A 112 15.04 21.85 0.94
N ASN A 113 15.99 21.21 1.62
CA ASN A 113 17.41 21.28 1.29
C ASN A 113 17.96 19.89 1.00
N ALA A 114 18.97 19.85 0.12
CA ALA A 114 19.53 18.61 -0.37
C ALA A 114 20.04 17.66 0.75
N ARG A 115 20.65 18.21 1.80
CA ARG A 115 21.17 17.39 2.91
C ARG A 115 20.06 16.71 3.69
N SER A 116 19.01 17.45 4.07
CA SER A 116 17.85 16.89 4.78
C SER A 116 17.11 15.87 3.92
N PHE A 117 16.93 16.17 2.64
CA PHE A 117 16.29 15.26 1.68
C PHE A 117 17.07 13.93 1.57
N ALA A 118 18.38 13.99 1.37
CA ALA A 118 19.23 12.80 1.29
C ALA A 118 19.24 12.00 2.61
N ARG A 119 19.25 12.68 3.77
CA ARG A 119 19.12 12.02 5.08
C ARG A 119 17.81 11.26 5.22
N TYR A 120 16.70 11.87 4.79
CA TYR A 120 15.40 11.20 4.82
C TYR A 120 15.38 9.98 3.89
N ALA A 121 15.85 10.12 2.65
CA ALA A 121 15.93 9.01 1.70
C ALA A 121 16.75 7.83 2.28
N TRP A 122 17.88 8.12 2.93
CA TRP A 122 18.67 7.11 3.64
C TRP A 122 17.90 6.45 4.80
N MET A 123 17.30 7.25 5.68
CA MET A 123 16.56 6.72 6.85
C MET A 123 15.33 5.93 6.44
N ALA A 124 14.61 6.36 5.41
CA ALA A 124 13.45 5.65 4.88
C ALA A 124 13.88 4.31 4.28
N GLY A 125 14.95 4.28 3.47
CA GLY A 125 15.52 3.03 2.96
C GLY A 125 15.97 2.10 4.09
N ALA A 126 16.68 2.63 5.09
CA ALA A 126 17.13 1.86 6.24
C ALA A 126 15.97 1.32 7.09
N ALA A 127 14.95 2.14 7.37
CA ALA A 127 13.76 1.71 8.11
C ALA A 127 13.02 0.58 7.38
N THR A 128 12.88 0.67 6.04
CA THR A 128 12.31 -0.40 5.23
C THR A 128 13.17 -1.67 5.25
N ALA A 129 14.50 -1.55 5.19
CA ALA A 129 15.39 -2.71 5.29
C ALA A 129 15.33 -3.39 6.66
N VAL A 130 15.24 -2.61 7.75
CA VAL A 130 15.06 -3.14 9.12
C VAL A 130 13.72 -3.87 9.23
N LEU A 131 12.65 -3.29 8.68
CA LEU A 131 11.33 -3.94 8.63
C LEU A 131 11.42 -5.26 7.84
N ALA A 132 11.96 -5.23 6.61
CA ALA A 132 12.11 -6.42 5.77
C ALA A 132 12.97 -7.50 6.45
N GLY A 133 14.09 -7.11 7.08
CA GLY A 133 14.93 -8.02 7.85
C GLY A 133 14.21 -8.66 9.04
N GLY A 134 13.43 -7.88 9.80
CA GLY A 134 12.63 -8.39 10.90
C GLY A 134 11.54 -9.36 10.44
N VAL A 135 10.90 -9.08 9.30
CA VAL A 135 9.91 -9.98 8.68
C VAL A 135 10.56 -11.28 8.22
N LEU A 136 11.69 -11.19 7.49
CA LEU A 136 12.42 -12.36 7.02
C LEU A 136 12.98 -13.20 8.17
N ALA A 137 13.44 -12.57 9.26
CA ALA A 137 13.83 -13.26 10.47
C ALA A 137 12.65 -13.98 11.14
N ARG A 138 11.48 -13.33 11.19
CA ARG A 138 10.25 -14.01 11.68
C ARG A 138 9.89 -15.20 10.80
N VAL A 139 9.97 -15.06 9.48
CA VAL A 139 9.74 -16.14 8.52
C VAL A 139 10.77 -17.27 8.68
N ALA A 140 12.02 -16.95 9.03
CA ALA A 140 13.11 -17.91 9.21
C ALA A 140 13.04 -18.69 10.54
N PHE A 141 12.61 -18.03 11.62
CA PHE A 141 12.84 -18.53 12.99
C PHE A 141 11.58 -18.65 13.87
N SER A 142 10.41 -18.21 13.41
CA SER A 142 9.18 -18.34 14.20
C SER A 142 8.61 -19.76 14.14
N ASP A 143 7.98 -20.22 15.22
CA ASP A 143 7.21 -21.47 15.25
C ASP A 143 5.93 -21.43 14.39
N VAL A 144 5.51 -20.22 13.97
CA VAL A 144 4.28 -20.00 13.17
C VAL A 144 4.58 -19.14 11.95
N PRO A 145 5.51 -19.55 11.07
CA PRO A 145 5.98 -18.72 9.96
C PRO A 145 4.88 -18.46 8.92
N LEU A 146 3.94 -19.40 8.78
CA LEU A 146 2.82 -19.32 7.84
C LEU A 146 1.86 -18.17 8.14
N LYS A 147 1.83 -17.66 9.39
CA LYS A 147 1.03 -16.46 9.74
C LYS A 147 1.49 -15.18 9.05
N ALA A 148 2.68 -15.18 8.43
CA ALA A 148 3.16 -14.05 7.65
C ALA A 148 2.62 -14.02 6.20
N PHE A 149 1.93 -15.10 5.79
CA PHE A 149 1.50 -15.30 4.42
C PHE A 149 -0.02 -15.43 4.31
N VAL A 150 -0.56 -14.92 3.22
CA VAL A 150 -1.93 -15.17 2.78
C VAL A 150 -1.86 -15.76 1.37
N ALA A 151 -2.46 -16.95 1.20
CA ALA A 151 -2.43 -17.69 -0.07
C ALA A 151 -1.01 -17.87 -0.65
N GLY A 152 -0.01 -18.18 0.19
CA GLY A 152 1.37 -18.38 -0.26
C GLY A 152 2.18 -17.09 -0.47
N ARG A 153 1.57 -15.91 -0.26
CA ARG A 153 2.18 -14.61 -0.55
C ARG A 153 2.46 -13.86 0.74
N LEU A 154 3.66 -13.33 0.88
CA LEU A 154 4.03 -12.51 2.02
C LEU A 154 3.24 -11.20 2.00
N ASP A 155 2.32 -11.04 2.94
CA ASP A 155 1.49 -9.84 3.09
C ASP A 155 1.69 -9.16 4.45
N TRP A 156 2.06 -9.91 5.48
CA TRP A 156 2.43 -9.38 6.78
C TRP A 156 3.78 -8.65 6.70
N PRO A 157 3.92 -7.48 7.36
CA PRO A 157 2.99 -6.88 8.32
C PRO A 157 2.00 -5.91 7.69
N VAL A 158 2.22 -5.52 6.44
CA VAL A 158 1.42 -4.52 5.72
C VAL A 158 -0.04 -4.96 5.56
N GLY A 159 -0.33 -6.26 5.61
CA GLY A 159 -1.68 -6.83 5.43
C GLY A 159 -2.15 -6.84 3.98
N TYR A 160 -1.22 -6.60 3.05
CA TYR A 160 -1.49 -6.63 1.62
C TYR A 160 -0.20 -6.89 0.85
N ALA A 161 -0.13 -8.03 0.14
CA ALA A 161 1.10 -8.47 -0.52
C ALA A 161 1.63 -7.46 -1.57
N PRO A 162 0.81 -6.87 -2.48
CA PRO A 162 1.29 -5.79 -3.35
C PRO A 162 1.76 -4.55 -2.61
N GLY A 163 1.17 -4.24 -1.45
CA GLY A 163 1.62 -3.17 -0.56
C GLY A 163 2.99 -3.47 0.07
N MET A 164 3.21 -4.70 0.53
CA MET A 164 4.49 -5.17 1.07
C MET A 164 5.59 -5.08 0.01
N ALA A 165 5.33 -5.59 -1.20
CA ALA A 165 6.25 -5.45 -2.33
C ALA A 165 6.48 -3.98 -2.72
N GLY A 166 5.42 -3.16 -2.68
CA GLY A 166 5.45 -1.72 -2.86
C GLY A 166 6.47 -1.03 -1.97
N LEU A 167 6.32 -1.21 -0.65
CA LEU A 167 7.20 -0.61 0.35
C LEU A 167 8.64 -1.09 0.20
N CYS A 168 8.85 -2.40 0.06
CA CYS A 168 10.17 -2.99 -0.08
C CYS A 168 10.90 -2.52 -1.35
N LEU A 169 10.24 -2.46 -2.51
CA LEU A 169 10.89 -2.01 -3.75
C LEU A 169 11.20 -0.51 -3.74
N MET A 170 10.39 0.32 -3.06
CA MET A 170 10.80 1.70 -2.77
C MET A 170 12.07 1.73 -1.90
N GLY A 171 12.13 0.90 -0.85
CA GLY A 171 13.33 0.74 -0.02
C GLY A 171 14.56 0.31 -0.83
N TRP A 172 14.41 -0.66 -1.73
CA TRP A 172 15.46 -1.12 -2.65
C TRP A 172 15.99 0.04 -3.51
N LEU A 173 15.12 0.80 -4.17
CA LEU A 173 15.50 1.94 -5.01
C LEU A 173 16.23 3.05 -4.21
N LEU A 174 15.77 3.34 -3.00
CA LEU A 174 16.39 4.31 -2.10
C LEU A 174 17.80 3.86 -1.67
N LEU A 175 17.96 2.59 -1.27
CA LEU A 175 19.22 2.03 -0.80
C LEU A 175 20.27 1.90 -1.91
N LEU A 176 19.85 1.61 -3.14
CA LEU A 176 20.75 1.67 -4.30
C LEU A 176 21.32 3.07 -4.51
N GLY A 177 20.47 4.11 -4.39
CA GLY A 177 20.89 5.50 -4.45
C GLY A 177 21.88 5.88 -3.33
N VAL A 178 21.62 5.42 -2.11
CA VAL A 178 22.53 5.61 -0.95
C VAL A 178 23.89 4.97 -1.21
N GLY A 179 23.92 3.71 -1.65
CA GLY A 179 25.17 2.99 -1.91
C GLY A 179 26.02 3.68 -2.98
N CYS A 180 25.40 4.15 -4.06
CA CYS A 180 26.08 4.93 -5.09
C CYS A 180 26.60 6.28 -4.55
N SER A 181 25.82 6.95 -3.70
CA SER A 181 26.20 8.23 -3.10
C SER A 181 27.38 8.11 -2.13
N ALA A 182 27.44 7.02 -1.35
CA ALA A 182 28.57 6.72 -0.48
C ALA A 182 29.87 6.59 -1.27
N GLN A 183 29.81 5.95 -2.44
CA GLN A 183 30.94 5.83 -3.36
C GLN A 183 31.36 7.17 -3.98
N GLN A 184 30.42 8.04 -4.36
CA GLN A 184 30.75 9.36 -4.92
C GLN A 184 31.46 10.30 -3.92
N ARG A 185 31.35 10.03 -2.62
CA ARG A 185 31.98 10.83 -1.56
C ARG A 185 33.32 10.27 -1.09
N HIS A 186 33.99 9.48 -1.94
CA HIS A 186 35.25 8.79 -1.67
C HIS A 186 36.32 9.69 -1.01
N GLU A 187 36.44 10.94 -1.44
CA GLU A 187 37.43 11.89 -0.88
C GLU A 187 37.06 12.47 0.50
N ARG A 188 35.83 12.29 0.99
CA ARG A 188 35.30 12.96 2.19
C ARG A 188 35.02 12.02 3.36
N LEU A 189 34.93 10.72 3.12
CA LEU A 189 34.70 9.69 4.14
C LEU A 189 35.98 8.89 4.37
N ARG A 190 36.19 8.38 5.58
CA ARG A 190 37.20 7.34 5.80
C ARG A 190 36.81 6.11 4.99
N GLY A 191 37.77 5.47 4.31
CA GLY A 191 37.51 4.32 3.43
C GLY A 191 36.68 3.21 4.08
N ASP A 192 36.97 2.88 5.33
CA ASP A 192 36.24 1.85 6.09
C ASP A 192 34.75 2.18 6.29
N VAL A 193 34.42 3.45 6.52
CA VAL A 193 33.03 3.91 6.71
C VAL A 193 32.27 3.84 5.39
N GLN A 194 32.92 4.17 4.27
CA GLN A 194 32.32 4.07 2.94
C GLN A 194 32.00 2.61 2.57
N LEU A 195 32.93 1.69 2.85
CA LEU A 195 32.76 0.26 2.62
C LEU A 195 31.60 -0.28 3.46
N ALA A 196 31.56 0.08 4.76
CA ALA A 196 30.48 -0.32 5.65
C ALA A 196 29.11 0.19 5.20
N VAL A 197 29.00 1.47 4.78
CA VAL A 197 27.73 2.04 4.29
C VAL A 197 27.31 1.40 2.96
N SER A 198 28.27 1.16 2.05
CA SER A 198 27.98 0.50 0.77
C SER A 198 27.51 -0.94 0.97
N GLY A 199 28.17 -1.70 1.84
CA GLY A 199 27.79 -3.06 2.22
C GLY A 199 26.42 -3.09 2.88
N ALA A 200 26.19 -2.25 3.89
CA ALA A 200 24.90 -2.18 4.59
C ALA A 200 23.75 -1.78 3.65
N ALA A 201 23.98 -0.85 2.72
CA ALA A 201 22.98 -0.46 1.72
C ALA A 201 22.64 -1.63 0.77
N LEU A 202 23.64 -2.40 0.33
CA LEU A 202 23.43 -3.55 -0.54
C LEU A 202 22.74 -4.72 0.18
N ALA A 203 23.13 -4.98 1.43
CA ALA A 203 22.48 -5.96 2.29
C ALA A 203 21.00 -5.61 2.50
N GLY A 204 20.71 -4.36 2.86
CA GLY A 204 19.35 -3.86 3.03
C GLY A 204 18.55 -3.92 1.72
N ALA A 205 19.17 -3.61 0.58
CA ALA A 205 18.55 -3.77 -0.72
C ALA A 205 18.22 -5.26 -1.01
N GLY A 206 19.13 -6.18 -0.69
CA GLY A 206 18.90 -7.62 -0.78
C GLY A 206 17.72 -8.09 0.07
N LEU A 207 17.62 -7.64 1.32
CA LEU A 207 16.47 -7.94 2.20
C LEU A 207 15.16 -7.44 1.60
N CYS A 208 15.15 -6.19 1.12
CA CYS A 208 13.98 -5.60 0.48
C CYS A 208 13.54 -6.37 -0.77
N LEU A 209 14.49 -6.71 -1.66
CA LEU A 209 14.17 -7.41 -2.91
C LEU A 209 13.69 -8.84 -2.64
N SER A 210 14.28 -9.56 -1.68
CA SER A 210 13.83 -10.90 -1.27
C SER A 210 12.41 -10.87 -0.68
N ALA A 211 12.10 -9.91 0.21
CA ALA A 211 10.76 -9.75 0.76
C ALA A 211 9.74 -9.37 -0.32
N ALA A 212 10.12 -8.52 -1.28
CA ALA A 212 9.26 -8.17 -2.41
C ALA A 212 8.96 -9.37 -3.32
N LEU A 213 9.91 -10.28 -3.52
CA LEU A 213 9.71 -11.50 -4.31
C LEU A 213 8.75 -12.47 -3.60
N LEU A 214 8.89 -12.66 -2.28
CA LEU A 214 7.97 -13.48 -1.47
C LEU A 214 6.52 -12.97 -1.49
N ALA A 215 6.32 -11.67 -1.69
CA ALA A 215 4.99 -11.08 -1.81
C ALA A 215 4.30 -11.37 -3.16
N GLN A 216 5.06 -11.83 -4.17
CA GLN A 216 4.59 -12.18 -5.52
C GLN A 216 3.58 -11.18 -6.10
N SER A 217 3.99 -9.92 -6.30
CA SER A 217 3.09 -8.88 -6.84
C SER A 217 3.38 -8.56 -8.31
N ARG A 218 2.40 -8.83 -9.18
CA ARG A 218 2.49 -8.60 -10.64
C ARG A 218 2.62 -7.13 -11.02
N GLY A 219 1.91 -6.24 -10.32
CA GLY A 219 1.93 -4.79 -10.56
C GLY A 219 3.31 -4.15 -10.35
N THR A 220 4.22 -4.84 -9.66
CA THR A 220 5.57 -4.37 -9.40
C THR A 220 6.46 -4.36 -10.65
N VAL A 221 6.23 -5.24 -11.62
CA VAL A 221 7.09 -5.38 -12.81
C VAL A 221 7.09 -4.11 -13.66
N PRO A 222 5.94 -3.61 -14.17
CA PRO A 222 5.91 -2.35 -14.92
C PRO A 222 6.29 -1.15 -14.04
N ALA A 223 5.95 -1.17 -12.76
CA ALA A 223 6.34 -0.10 -11.84
C ALA A 223 7.86 -0.01 -11.63
N LEU A 224 8.53 -1.15 -11.49
CA LEU A 224 9.98 -1.22 -11.30
C LEU A 224 10.71 -0.77 -12.56
N ALA A 225 10.18 -1.12 -13.75
CA ALA A 225 10.70 -0.63 -15.02
C ALA A 225 10.71 0.90 -15.05
N VAL A 226 9.58 1.53 -14.72
CA VAL A 226 9.44 3.00 -14.65
C VAL A 226 10.38 3.61 -13.60
N GLY A 227 10.49 2.98 -12.42
CA GLY A 227 11.41 3.41 -11.36
C GLY A 227 12.88 3.38 -11.80
N VAL A 228 13.32 2.29 -12.45
CA VAL A 228 14.69 2.14 -12.96
C VAL A 228 14.97 3.12 -14.10
N VAL A 229 14.05 3.31 -15.05
CA VAL A 229 14.19 4.35 -16.09
C VAL A 229 14.39 5.71 -15.45
N ALA A 230 13.56 6.06 -14.46
CA ALA A 230 13.68 7.32 -13.74
C ALA A 230 15.02 7.45 -13.00
N ALA A 231 15.53 6.37 -12.39
CA ALA A 231 16.86 6.34 -11.78
C ALA A 231 17.97 6.64 -12.80
N LEU A 232 17.96 5.96 -13.96
CA LEU A 232 18.98 6.07 -15.00
C LEU A 232 18.95 7.41 -15.74
N VAL A 233 17.78 8.05 -15.82
CA VAL A 233 17.62 9.42 -16.31
C VAL A 233 18.12 10.43 -15.28
N ALA A 234 17.90 10.17 -13.98
CA ALA A 234 18.26 11.09 -12.91
C ALA A 234 19.74 11.00 -12.47
N THR A 235 20.37 9.84 -12.59
CA THR A 235 21.77 9.64 -12.18
C THR A 235 22.75 9.92 -13.34
N PRO A 236 23.81 10.70 -13.12
CA PRO A 236 24.91 10.85 -14.08
C PRO A 236 25.88 9.65 -14.05
N ASP A 237 25.75 8.76 -13.07
CA ASP A 237 26.61 7.59 -12.89
C ASP A 237 25.74 6.34 -12.97
N ARG A 238 25.39 5.96 -14.20
CA ARG A 238 24.49 4.83 -14.47
C ARG A 238 25.21 3.52 -14.24
N THR A 239 26.50 3.47 -14.57
CA THR A 239 27.34 2.28 -14.40
C THR A 239 27.29 1.75 -12.98
N SER A 240 27.51 2.60 -11.97
CA SER A 240 27.50 2.14 -10.56
C SER A 240 26.11 1.72 -10.09
N TRP A 241 25.07 2.39 -10.59
CA TRP A 241 23.69 2.06 -10.30
C TRP A 241 23.32 0.68 -10.87
N LEU A 242 23.72 0.42 -12.13
CA LEU A 242 23.50 -0.86 -12.82
C LEU A 242 24.28 -2.01 -12.18
N VAL A 243 25.54 -1.79 -11.79
CA VAL A 243 26.36 -2.81 -11.10
C VAL A 243 25.69 -3.24 -9.79
N ARG A 244 25.23 -2.28 -8.98
CA ARG A 244 24.58 -2.56 -7.69
C ARG A 244 23.21 -3.19 -7.85
N ALA A 245 22.39 -2.67 -8.77
CA ALA A 245 21.10 -3.26 -9.10
C ALA A 245 21.28 -4.71 -9.59
N GLY A 246 22.18 -4.92 -10.55
CA GLY A 246 22.53 -6.23 -11.10
C GLY A 246 23.02 -7.20 -10.04
N ALA A 247 23.92 -6.78 -9.14
CA ALA A 247 24.40 -7.62 -8.04
C ALA A 247 23.25 -8.08 -7.13
N THR A 248 22.34 -7.18 -6.74
CA THR A 248 21.20 -7.56 -5.91
C THR A 248 20.21 -8.48 -6.65
N ILE A 249 19.94 -8.21 -7.93
CA ILE A 249 19.03 -9.02 -8.75
C ILE A 249 19.59 -10.43 -8.95
N VAL A 250 20.87 -10.55 -9.31
CA VAL A 250 21.53 -11.84 -9.50
C VAL A 250 21.56 -12.62 -8.18
N ALA A 251 21.95 -11.99 -7.07
CA ALA A 251 22.01 -12.67 -5.79
C ALA A 251 20.63 -13.21 -5.33
N VAL A 252 19.56 -12.44 -5.54
CA VAL A 252 18.19 -12.88 -5.23
C VAL A 252 17.71 -13.94 -6.22
N ALA A 253 18.08 -13.84 -7.50
CA ALA A 253 17.75 -14.84 -8.51
C ALA A 253 18.35 -16.22 -8.22
N LEU A 254 19.58 -16.27 -7.69
CA LEU A 254 20.23 -17.52 -7.29
C LEU A 254 19.46 -18.27 -6.20
N ILE A 255 18.69 -17.56 -5.36
CA ILE A 255 17.81 -18.16 -4.34
C ILE A 255 16.33 -18.09 -4.72
N GLY A 256 15.99 -17.69 -5.95
CA GLY A 256 14.62 -17.45 -6.39
C GLY A 256 13.71 -18.65 -6.17
N GLY A 257 14.19 -19.86 -6.49
CA GLY A 257 13.45 -21.10 -6.25
C GLY A 257 13.10 -21.33 -4.78
N ARG A 258 14.00 -20.98 -3.84
CA ARG A 258 13.71 -21.05 -2.39
C ARG A 258 12.70 -19.99 -1.97
N LEU A 259 12.77 -18.79 -2.56
CA LEU A 259 11.83 -17.69 -2.26
C LEU A 259 10.43 -17.94 -2.83
N THR A 260 10.27 -18.74 -3.88
CA THR A 260 8.97 -19.08 -4.46
C THR A 260 8.36 -20.36 -3.87
N GLN A 261 9.15 -21.23 -3.25
CA GLN A 261 8.71 -22.47 -2.62
C GLN A 261 7.55 -22.35 -1.62
N PRO A 262 7.52 -21.33 -0.72
CA PRO A 262 6.40 -21.16 0.21
C PRO A 262 5.04 -21.06 -0.49
N PHE A 263 5.00 -20.43 -1.68
CA PHE A 263 3.78 -20.31 -2.45
C PHE A 263 3.28 -21.67 -2.94
N GLN A 264 4.17 -22.48 -3.50
CA GLN A 264 3.86 -23.83 -3.96
C GLN A 264 3.41 -24.72 -2.80
N ALA A 265 4.18 -24.75 -1.70
CA ALA A 265 3.85 -25.61 -0.57
C ALA A 265 2.51 -25.25 0.09
N MET A 266 2.21 -23.95 0.19
CA MET A 266 0.89 -23.49 0.65
C MET A 266 -0.23 -23.72 -0.38
N PHE A 267 0.08 -23.75 -1.67
CA PHE A 267 -0.87 -24.16 -2.69
C PHE A 267 -1.23 -25.64 -2.51
N ASP A 268 -0.24 -26.51 -2.39
CA ASP A 268 -0.44 -27.94 -2.19
C ASP A 268 -1.23 -28.22 -0.90
N LEU A 269 -0.89 -27.53 0.20
CA LEU A 269 -1.64 -27.60 1.47
C LEU A 269 -3.12 -27.18 1.31
N ARG A 270 -3.42 -26.15 0.53
CA ARG A 270 -4.80 -25.70 0.30
C ARG A 270 -5.61 -26.67 -0.57
N GLN A 271 -4.93 -27.43 -1.44
CA GLN A 271 -5.54 -28.45 -2.28
C GLN A 271 -5.74 -29.78 -1.56
N ALA A 272 -5.15 -29.95 -0.37
CA ALA A 272 -5.21 -31.20 0.38
C ALA A 272 -6.64 -31.71 0.64
N PRO A 273 -7.63 -30.88 1.04
CA PRO A 273 -9.01 -31.34 1.26
C PRO A 273 -9.70 -31.87 -0.01
N PHE A 274 -9.20 -31.47 -1.19
CA PHE A 274 -9.72 -31.87 -2.49
C PHE A 274 -8.91 -32.99 -3.15
N THR A 275 -7.82 -33.41 -2.52
CA THR A 275 -6.88 -34.39 -3.07
C THR A 275 -6.96 -35.69 -2.29
N LYS A 276 -7.47 -36.75 -2.94
CA LYS A 276 -7.65 -38.06 -2.31
C LYS A 276 -6.31 -38.63 -1.82
N GLY A 277 -6.21 -38.92 -0.52
CA GLY A 277 -5.01 -39.50 0.10
C GLY A 277 -3.92 -38.48 0.42
N ALA A 278 -4.21 -37.17 0.37
CA ALA A 278 -3.30 -36.16 0.85
C ALA A 278 -3.11 -36.25 2.37
N ASP A 279 -1.85 -36.13 2.81
CA ASP A 279 -1.47 -36.03 4.21
C ASP A 279 -1.34 -34.54 4.58
N GLU A 280 -2.37 -34.00 5.24
CA GLU A 280 -2.42 -32.57 5.60
C GLU A 280 -1.30 -32.16 6.56
N ASP A 281 -0.93 -33.04 7.50
CA ASP A 281 0.13 -32.76 8.48
C ASP A 281 1.50 -32.70 7.79
N ALA A 282 1.76 -33.63 6.85
CA ALA A 282 2.98 -33.61 6.06
C ALA A 282 3.07 -32.37 5.14
N LEU A 283 1.96 -31.97 4.53
CA LEU A 283 1.89 -30.76 3.68
C LEU A 283 2.07 -29.49 4.51
N TYR A 284 1.52 -29.46 5.72
CA TYR A 284 1.70 -28.34 6.65
C TYR A 284 3.17 -28.22 7.07
N ALA A 285 3.81 -29.33 7.47
CA ALA A 285 5.24 -29.36 7.78
C ALA A 285 6.10 -28.91 6.58
N ALA A 286 5.80 -29.38 5.36
CA ALA A 286 6.51 -28.97 4.16
C ALA A 286 6.36 -27.45 3.88
N ALA A 287 5.18 -26.87 4.12
CA ALA A 287 4.96 -25.44 4.01
C ALA A 287 5.75 -24.63 5.04
N VAL A 288 5.82 -25.12 6.29
CA VAL A 288 6.64 -24.52 7.36
C VAL A 288 8.12 -24.55 6.99
N ASP A 289 8.64 -25.70 6.55
CA ASP A 289 10.04 -25.87 6.14
C ASP A 289 10.38 -24.96 4.94
N ALA A 290 9.48 -24.86 3.96
CA ALA A 290 9.64 -23.96 2.82
C ALA A 290 9.74 -22.50 3.27
N ALA A 291 8.89 -22.07 4.21
CA ALA A 291 8.93 -20.73 4.76
C ALA A 291 10.24 -20.46 5.52
N HIS A 292 10.66 -21.36 6.41
CA HIS A 292 11.93 -21.22 7.14
C HIS A 292 13.12 -21.16 6.17
N ALA A 293 13.18 -22.04 5.18
CA ALA A 293 14.24 -22.07 4.18
C ALA A 293 14.29 -20.78 3.35
N ALA A 294 13.13 -20.22 2.97
CA ALA A 294 13.06 -18.95 2.26
C ALA A 294 13.60 -17.78 3.10
N GLY A 295 13.19 -17.69 4.37
CA GLY A 295 13.68 -16.69 5.32
C GLY A 295 15.19 -16.79 5.53
N MET A 296 15.71 -18.00 5.77
CA MET A 296 17.14 -18.26 5.94
C MET A 296 17.95 -17.86 4.71
N ALA A 297 17.50 -18.27 3.52
CA ALA A 297 18.17 -17.95 2.26
C ALA A 297 18.26 -16.44 2.04
N ALA A 298 17.18 -15.70 2.33
CA ALA A 298 17.17 -14.25 2.21
C ALA A 298 18.16 -13.57 3.16
N LEU A 299 18.26 -14.03 4.42
CA LEU A 299 19.22 -13.50 5.41
C LEU A 299 20.67 -13.81 5.02
N ILE A 300 20.95 -15.03 4.54
CA ILE A 300 22.28 -15.43 4.06
C ILE A 300 22.69 -14.59 2.85
N VAL A 301 21.79 -14.39 1.88
CA VAL A 301 22.05 -13.53 0.71
C VAL A 301 22.30 -12.08 1.12
N ALA A 302 21.56 -11.55 2.09
CA ALA A 302 21.81 -10.22 2.62
C ALA A 302 23.20 -10.10 3.28
N ALA A 303 23.61 -11.09 4.06
CA ALA A 303 24.95 -11.14 4.65
C ALA A 303 26.04 -11.23 3.57
N ALA A 304 25.85 -12.05 2.54
CA ALA A 304 26.76 -12.13 1.40
C ALA A 304 26.85 -10.79 0.64
N LEU A 305 25.71 -10.11 0.41
CA LEU A 305 25.66 -8.79 -0.22
C LEU A 305 26.34 -7.71 0.63
N ALA A 306 26.35 -7.83 1.96
CA ALA A 306 27.10 -6.93 2.84
C ALA A 306 28.61 -6.99 2.53
N VAL A 307 29.14 -8.21 2.37
CA VAL A 307 30.56 -8.46 2.05
C VAL A 307 30.86 -8.05 0.61
N VAL A 308 30.04 -8.48 -0.34
CA VAL A 308 30.20 -8.17 -1.77
C VAL A 308 30.08 -6.67 -2.03
N GLY A 309 29.21 -5.95 -1.31
CA GLY A 309 29.03 -4.51 -1.48
C GLY A 309 30.29 -3.69 -1.17
N ALA A 310 31.20 -4.20 -0.35
CA ALA A 310 32.52 -3.62 -0.16
C ALA A 310 33.43 -3.85 -1.39
N ALA A 311 33.43 -5.07 -1.95
CA ALA A 311 34.22 -5.42 -3.14
C ALA A 311 33.69 -4.80 -4.46
N LEU A 312 32.41 -4.44 -4.53
CA LEU A 312 31.81 -3.81 -5.70
C LEU A 312 32.20 -2.33 -5.88
N VAL A 313 32.67 -1.67 -4.83
CA VAL A 313 33.14 -0.28 -4.91
C VAL A 313 34.27 -0.13 -5.93
N PRO A 314 35.41 -0.85 -5.82
CA PRO A 314 36.50 -0.75 -6.79
C PRO A 314 36.10 -1.26 -8.19
N LEU A 315 35.27 -2.30 -8.28
CA LEU A 315 34.79 -2.82 -9.58
C LEU A 315 33.94 -1.77 -10.32
N ALA A 316 33.04 -1.09 -9.62
CA ALA A 316 32.20 -0.05 -10.19
C ALA A 316 33.02 1.16 -10.65
N GLU A 317 34.06 1.55 -9.90
CA GLU A 317 35.01 2.60 -10.30
C GLU A 317 35.79 2.19 -11.56
N TRP A 318 36.37 0.99 -11.57
CA TRP A 318 37.13 0.43 -12.69
C TRP A 318 36.31 0.30 -13.98
N LEU A 319 35.03 -0.09 -13.86
CA LEU A 319 34.09 -0.14 -14.99
C LEU A 319 33.76 1.27 -15.47
N ARG A 320 33.40 2.17 -14.54
CA ARG A 320 33.02 3.56 -14.86
C ARG A 320 34.12 4.25 -15.66
N GLU A 321 35.39 4.10 -15.29
CA GLU A 321 36.51 4.69 -16.03
C GLU A 321 36.59 4.20 -17.49
N ARG A 322 36.30 2.92 -17.75
CA ARG A 322 36.33 2.33 -19.10
C ARG A 322 35.17 2.74 -19.98
N VAL A 323 33.97 2.85 -19.43
CA VAL A 323 32.77 3.19 -20.19
C VAL A 323 32.38 4.66 -20.13
N ARG A 324 33.13 5.52 -19.41
CA ARG A 324 32.82 6.95 -19.23
C ARG A 324 32.57 7.66 -20.55
N ASP A 325 33.45 7.48 -21.53
CA ASP A 325 33.37 8.14 -22.82
C ASP A 325 32.17 7.63 -23.65
N ALA A 326 31.86 6.32 -23.54
CA ALA A 326 30.68 5.73 -24.15
C ALA A 326 29.40 6.22 -23.48
N GLU A 327 29.37 6.33 -22.15
CA GLU A 327 28.22 6.82 -21.37
C GLU A 327 27.90 8.28 -21.68
N GLN A 328 28.94 9.11 -21.88
CA GLN A 328 28.81 10.51 -22.31
C GLN A 328 28.33 10.63 -23.75
N ARG A 329 28.79 9.77 -24.67
CA ARG A 329 28.40 9.76 -26.08
C ARG A 329 26.99 9.22 -26.32
N ILE A 330 26.62 8.13 -25.64
CA ILE A 330 25.32 7.45 -25.82
C ILE A 330 24.20 8.23 -25.10
N GLY A 331 24.53 9.07 -24.11
CA GLY A 331 23.55 9.90 -23.43
C GLY A 331 22.39 9.07 -22.85
N MET A 332 21.15 9.51 -23.01
CA MET A 332 19.96 8.74 -22.58
C MET A 332 19.73 7.41 -23.33
N GLY A 333 20.48 7.13 -24.40
CA GLY A 333 20.33 5.91 -25.20
C GLY A 333 20.59 4.60 -24.46
N LEU A 334 21.31 4.63 -23.32
CA LEU A 334 21.56 3.49 -22.43
C LEU A 334 20.40 3.18 -21.47
N ALA A 335 19.50 4.15 -21.21
CA ALA A 335 18.42 3.98 -20.24
C ALA A 335 17.35 2.99 -20.72
N VAL A 336 17.07 2.99 -22.02
CA VAL A 336 16.05 2.11 -22.63
C VAL A 336 16.51 0.64 -22.68
N PRO A 337 17.71 0.30 -23.18
CA PRO A 337 18.21 -1.08 -23.15
C PRO A 337 18.39 -1.62 -21.73
N ALA A 338 18.81 -0.79 -20.78
CA ALA A 338 18.95 -1.19 -19.38
C ALA A 338 17.59 -1.43 -18.70
N ALA A 339 16.59 -0.61 -19.00
CA ALA A 339 15.21 -0.84 -18.55
C ALA A 339 14.64 -2.13 -19.17
N VAL A 340 14.88 -2.35 -20.47
CA VAL A 340 14.53 -3.60 -21.16
C VAL A 340 15.25 -4.79 -20.52
N LEU A 341 16.52 -4.66 -20.15
CA LEU A 341 17.27 -5.71 -19.47
C LEU A 341 16.76 -5.99 -18.06
N VAL A 342 16.38 -4.96 -17.29
CA VAL A 342 15.77 -5.16 -15.97
C VAL A 342 14.37 -5.78 -16.08
N VAL A 343 13.57 -5.36 -17.06
CA VAL A 343 12.28 -6.00 -17.37
C VAL A 343 12.49 -7.43 -17.85
N ALA A 344 13.53 -7.69 -18.64
CA ALA A 344 13.88 -9.02 -19.11
C ALA A 344 14.37 -9.90 -17.95
N LEU A 345 15.24 -9.41 -17.06
CA LEU A 345 15.75 -10.13 -15.88
C LEU A 345 14.66 -10.36 -14.83
N GLY A 346 13.82 -9.36 -14.56
CA GLY A 346 12.61 -9.49 -13.74
C GLY A 346 11.62 -10.46 -14.37
N GLY A 347 11.48 -10.41 -15.70
CA GLY A 347 10.74 -11.37 -16.51
C GLY A 347 11.36 -12.77 -16.47
N THR A 348 12.68 -12.91 -16.35
CA THR A 348 13.38 -14.21 -16.27
C THR A 348 13.19 -14.84 -14.89
N LEU A 349 13.20 -14.03 -13.83
CA LEU A 349 12.79 -14.41 -12.46
C LEU A 349 11.32 -14.87 -12.41
N VAL A 350 10.45 -14.21 -13.18
CA VAL A 350 9.03 -14.56 -13.34
C VAL A 350 8.82 -15.80 -14.23
N VAL A 351 9.64 -15.97 -15.28
CA VAL A 351 9.62 -17.12 -16.20
C VAL A 351 10.17 -18.38 -15.52
N ALA A 352 11.16 -18.27 -14.64
CA ALA A 352 11.62 -19.36 -13.78
C ALA A 352 10.51 -19.89 -12.85
N ALA A 353 9.43 -19.13 -12.66
CA ALA A 353 8.22 -19.53 -11.92
C ALA A 353 7.13 -20.17 -12.80
N GLY A 354 7.46 -20.62 -14.02
CA GLY A 354 6.67 -21.60 -14.78
C GLY A 354 5.47 -21.06 -15.58
N THR A 355 5.66 -20.08 -16.46
CA THR A 355 4.57 -19.51 -17.29
C THR A 355 4.71 -19.83 -18.78
N GLY A 356 3.56 -19.93 -19.48
CA GLY A 356 3.43 -20.33 -20.89
C GLY A 356 4.33 -19.57 -21.85
N ASP A 357 4.85 -20.32 -22.84
CA ASP A 357 5.83 -19.97 -23.87
C ASP A 357 7.25 -19.63 -23.37
N GLY A 358 7.45 -19.46 -22.05
CA GLY A 358 8.78 -19.25 -21.44
C GLY A 358 9.45 -17.92 -21.78
N THR A 359 8.72 -16.93 -22.30
CA THR A 359 9.28 -15.62 -22.66
C THR A 359 8.61 -14.45 -21.91
N PRO A 360 9.34 -13.36 -21.60
CA PRO A 360 8.74 -12.17 -20.99
C PRO A 360 7.60 -11.54 -21.82
N ILE A 361 7.67 -11.64 -23.15
CA ILE A 361 6.65 -11.12 -24.07
C ILE A 361 5.40 -12.01 -24.03
N GLY A 362 5.57 -13.33 -24.02
CA GLY A 362 4.47 -14.29 -23.85
C GLY A 362 3.73 -14.06 -22.54
N TRP A 363 4.48 -13.95 -21.43
CA TRP A 363 3.91 -13.60 -20.12
C TRP A 363 3.11 -12.29 -20.17
N ALA A 364 3.66 -11.22 -20.75
CA ALA A 364 2.97 -9.94 -20.84
C ALA A 364 1.67 -10.02 -21.64
N ARG A 365 1.66 -10.78 -22.75
CA ARG A 365 0.44 -11.04 -23.53
C ARG A 365 -0.60 -11.77 -22.70
N THR A 366 -0.22 -12.85 -22.01
CA THR A 366 -1.13 -13.60 -21.12
C THR A 366 -1.73 -12.72 -20.02
N GLN A 367 -0.95 -11.78 -19.45
CA GLN A 367 -1.48 -10.86 -18.45
C GLN A 367 -2.46 -9.85 -19.02
N VAL A 368 -2.21 -9.34 -20.24
CA VAL A 368 -3.15 -8.44 -20.94
C VAL A 368 -4.42 -9.18 -21.32
N ASP A 369 -4.29 -10.37 -21.91
CA ASP A 369 -5.41 -11.19 -22.35
C ASP A 369 -6.30 -11.60 -21.17
N GLY A 370 -5.71 -12.10 -20.07
CA GLY A 370 -6.46 -12.41 -18.85
C GLY A 370 -7.03 -11.18 -18.13
N CYS A 371 -6.52 -9.98 -18.41
CA CYS A 371 -7.15 -8.75 -17.92
C CYS A 371 -8.42 -8.43 -18.72
N LEU A 372 -8.33 -8.46 -20.07
CA LEU A 372 -9.45 -8.14 -20.96
C LEU A 372 -10.53 -9.22 -20.97
N HIS A 373 -10.12 -10.48 -20.85
CA HIS A 373 -10.97 -11.67 -20.88
C HIS A 373 -10.70 -12.50 -19.61
N PRO A 374 -11.18 -12.03 -18.44
CA PRO A 374 -10.96 -12.74 -17.19
C PRO A 374 -11.66 -14.12 -17.23
N PRO A 375 -10.95 -15.23 -16.99
CA PRO A 375 -11.57 -16.55 -16.89
C PRO A 375 -12.49 -16.66 -15.67
N ASP A 376 -13.41 -17.63 -15.64
CA ASP A 376 -14.31 -17.83 -14.48
C ASP A 376 -13.55 -18.15 -13.17
N THR A 377 -12.30 -18.59 -13.27
CA THR A 377 -11.38 -18.89 -12.16
C THR A 377 -10.47 -17.71 -11.78
N THR A 378 -10.76 -16.49 -12.25
CA THR A 378 -9.92 -15.31 -11.97
C THR A 378 -9.75 -15.11 -10.46
N ASN A 379 -8.50 -14.89 -10.02
CA ASN A 379 -8.08 -14.81 -8.61
C ASN A 379 -8.44 -16.01 -7.72
N ASP A 380 -8.89 -17.15 -8.28
CA ASP A 380 -8.99 -18.40 -7.52
C ASP A 380 -7.58 -18.75 -7.00
N PRO A 381 -7.34 -18.68 -5.68
CA PRO A 381 -6.04 -18.97 -5.11
C PRO A 381 -5.61 -20.44 -5.31
N GLY A 382 -6.52 -21.31 -5.73
CA GLY A 382 -6.34 -22.72 -6.07
C GLY A 382 -6.15 -23.01 -7.57
N SER A 383 -6.15 -22.00 -8.45
CA SER A 383 -6.03 -22.19 -9.91
C SER A 383 -4.60 -22.33 -10.44
N SER A 384 -3.58 -21.91 -9.69
CA SER A 384 -2.19 -21.93 -10.17
C SER A 384 -1.15 -22.06 -9.06
N SER A 385 -0.06 -22.74 -9.41
CA SER A 385 1.09 -23.05 -8.56
C SER A 385 2.10 -21.89 -8.46
N SER A 386 1.85 -20.78 -9.16
CA SER A 386 2.56 -19.50 -9.04
C SER A 386 1.59 -18.33 -9.28
N TYR A 387 1.62 -17.28 -8.44
CA TYR A 387 0.75 -16.11 -8.67
C TYR A 387 1.15 -15.31 -9.91
N PHE A 388 2.41 -15.41 -10.32
CA PHE A 388 2.86 -14.84 -11.58
C PHE A 388 2.36 -15.61 -12.81
N ALA A 389 1.99 -16.88 -12.64
CA ALA A 389 1.47 -17.75 -13.69
C ALA A 389 -0.04 -17.64 -13.92
N ASN A 390 -0.79 -17.07 -12.97
CA ASN A 390 -2.22 -16.90 -13.12
C ASN A 390 -2.55 -15.87 -14.22
N SER A 391 -3.49 -16.19 -15.11
CA SER A 391 -3.94 -15.31 -16.19
C SER A 391 -5.01 -14.36 -15.66
N GLY A 392 -4.64 -13.07 -15.52
CA GLY A 392 -5.59 -12.01 -15.17
C GLY A 392 -5.82 -11.80 -13.68
N THR A 393 -6.38 -10.64 -13.34
CA THR A 393 -6.73 -10.20 -11.96
C THR A 393 -8.19 -9.76 -11.85
N GLY A 394 -8.93 -9.74 -12.98
CA GLY A 394 -10.22 -9.05 -13.08
C GLY A 394 -10.11 -7.52 -13.11
N ARG A 395 -8.91 -6.94 -12.94
CA ARG A 395 -8.72 -5.48 -12.79
C ARG A 395 -9.18 -4.64 -13.97
N CYS A 396 -9.13 -5.14 -15.21
CA CYS A 396 -9.67 -4.38 -16.33
C CYS A 396 -11.19 -4.19 -16.23
N ASP A 397 -11.91 -5.11 -15.58
CA ASP A 397 -13.31 -4.92 -15.26
C ASP A 397 -13.50 -3.76 -14.27
N TYR A 398 -12.59 -3.66 -13.28
CA TYR A 398 -12.61 -2.57 -12.29
C TYR A 398 -12.42 -1.23 -13.01
N TYR A 399 -11.48 -1.18 -13.96
CA TYR A 399 -11.18 0.01 -14.74
C TYR A 399 -12.32 0.38 -15.68
N ARG A 400 -12.95 -0.60 -16.33
CA ARG A 400 -14.14 -0.41 -17.16
C ARG A 400 -15.27 0.23 -16.36
N VAL A 401 -15.60 -0.33 -15.19
CA VAL A 401 -16.67 0.21 -14.34
C VAL A 401 -16.29 1.59 -13.80
N ALA A 402 -15.04 1.81 -13.39
CA ALA A 402 -14.59 3.12 -12.90
C ALA A 402 -14.68 4.22 -13.98
N LEU A 403 -14.31 3.90 -15.23
CA LEU A 403 -14.44 4.82 -16.35
C LEU A 403 -15.91 5.19 -16.61
N ARG A 404 -16.81 4.19 -16.59
CA ARG A 404 -18.27 4.40 -16.76
C ARG A 404 -18.87 5.19 -15.60
N ALA A 405 -18.52 4.83 -14.37
CA ALA A 405 -18.99 5.53 -13.17
C ALA A 405 -18.65 7.02 -13.22
N GLY A 406 -17.39 7.36 -13.54
CA GLY A 406 -17.03 8.77 -13.71
C GLY A 406 -17.69 9.42 -14.92
N ALA A 407 -17.98 8.69 -16.01
CA ALA A 407 -18.74 9.24 -17.14
C ALA A 407 -20.21 9.53 -16.79
N HIS A 408 -20.84 8.72 -15.93
CA HIS A 408 -22.18 8.94 -15.40
C HIS A 408 -22.21 10.06 -14.33
N HIS A 409 -21.11 10.23 -13.58
CA HIS A 409 -20.97 11.23 -12.51
C HIS A 409 -19.76 12.17 -12.76
N PRO A 410 -19.71 12.92 -13.86
CA PRO A 410 -18.48 13.56 -14.34
C PRO A 410 -17.95 14.70 -13.48
N VAL A 411 -18.81 15.38 -12.72
CA VAL A 411 -18.40 16.52 -11.89
C VAL A 411 -18.10 16.09 -10.46
N LEU A 412 -19.06 15.43 -9.80
CA LEU A 412 -18.99 15.09 -8.38
C LEU A 412 -18.37 13.72 -8.11
N GLY A 413 -18.42 12.80 -9.07
CA GLY A 413 -18.13 11.38 -8.84
C GLY A 413 -19.16 10.71 -7.92
N LEU A 414 -18.87 9.47 -7.54
CA LEU A 414 -19.71 8.65 -6.65
C LEU A 414 -19.67 9.08 -5.16
N GLY A 415 -18.71 9.93 -4.79
CA GLY A 415 -18.29 10.12 -3.40
C GLY A 415 -17.12 9.21 -3.03
N ALA A 416 -16.19 9.71 -2.22
CA ALA A 416 -14.99 8.97 -1.86
C ALA A 416 -15.32 7.63 -1.18
N GLY A 417 -14.63 6.56 -1.56
CA GLY A 417 -14.83 5.21 -1.00
C GLY A 417 -16.15 4.51 -1.40
N ASN A 418 -16.92 5.07 -2.34
CA ASN A 418 -18.24 4.52 -2.73
C ASN A 418 -18.20 3.68 -4.02
N PHE A 419 -17.02 3.44 -4.61
CA PHE A 419 -16.88 2.64 -5.83
C PHE A 419 -17.49 1.24 -5.73
N ARG A 420 -17.39 0.59 -4.56
CA ARG A 420 -17.88 -0.79 -4.34
C ARG A 420 -19.33 -0.98 -4.79
N GLY A 421 -20.21 -0.04 -4.45
CA GLY A 421 -21.65 -0.17 -4.75
C GLY A 421 -21.93 -0.15 -6.25
N GLU A 422 -21.22 0.70 -7.01
CA GLU A 422 -21.33 0.74 -8.46
C GLU A 422 -20.70 -0.51 -9.10
N TYR A 423 -19.55 -0.94 -8.57
CA TYR A 423 -18.85 -2.12 -9.07
C TYR A 423 -19.69 -3.39 -8.99
N VAL A 424 -20.25 -3.73 -7.84
CA VAL A 424 -21.04 -4.97 -7.69
C VAL A 424 -22.30 -4.99 -8.57
N ARG A 425 -22.78 -3.81 -8.99
CA ARG A 425 -23.94 -3.68 -9.86
C ARG A 425 -23.58 -3.87 -11.34
N GLU A 426 -22.43 -3.34 -11.76
CA GLU A 426 -22.00 -3.35 -13.16
C GLU A 426 -20.97 -4.44 -13.52
N ARG A 427 -20.41 -5.16 -12.53
CA ARG A 427 -19.35 -6.16 -12.75
C ARG A 427 -19.77 -7.27 -13.69
N THR A 428 -18.79 -7.77 -14.44
CA THR A 428 -18.91 -9.02 -15.23
C THR A 428 -18.08 -10.15 -14.63
N THR A 429 -17.40 -9.90 -13.52
CA THR A 429 -16.65 -10.90 -12.75
C THR A 429 -17.36 -11.20 -11.42
N ARG A 430 -16.86 -12.20 -10.66
CA ARG A 430 -17.37 -12.55 -9.32
C ARG A 430 -16.72 -11.74 -8.18
N GLU A 431 -15.82 -10.82 -8.53
CA GLU A 431 -15.02 -10.03 -7.60
C GLU A 431 -15.85 -8.98 -6.83
N GLU A 432 -15.35 -8.56 -5.67
CA GLU A 432 -16.00 -7.54 -4.82
C GLU A 432 -15.01 -6.49 -4.26
N PRO A 433 -14.15 -5.87 -5.09
CA PRO A 433 -13.17 -4.88 -4.62
C PRO A 433 -13.85 -3.69 -3.95
N LYS A 434 -13.27 -3.25 -2.83
CA LYS A 434 -13.68 -2.01 -2.14
C LYS A 434 -13.28 -0.75 -2.92
N VAL A 435 -12.23 -0.84 -3.75
CA VAL A 435 -11.61 0.29 -4.46
C VAL A 435 -11.15 -0.11 -5.87
N VAL A 436 -10.94 0.88 -6.74
CA VAL A 436 -10.68 0.69 -8.19
C VAL A 436 -9.38 -0.06 -8.51
N HIS A 437 -8.43 -0.14 -7.57
CA HIS A 437 -7.06 -0.61 -7.84
C HIS A 437 -6.36 0.21 -8.94
N SER A 438 -6.61 1.53 -8.96
CA SER A 438 -5.91 2.50 -9.79
C SER A 438 -6.22 3.89 -9.25
N LEU A 439 -5.25 4.58 -8.67
CA LEU A 439 -5.45 5.90 -8.09
C LEU A 439 -6.01 6.93 -9.10
N PRO A 440 -5.51 7.05 -10.34
CA PRO A 440 -6.08 7.97 -11.32
C PRO A 440 -7.56 7.68 -11.63
N LEU A 441 -7.90 6.40 -11.83
CA LEU A 441 -9.29 6.00 -12.11
C LEU A 441 -10.18 6.11 -10.87
N GLN A 442 -9.63 5.93 -9.67
CA GLN A 442 -10.35 6.17 -8.43
C GLN A 442 -10.68 7.65 -8.25
N LEU A 443 -9.73 8.56 -8.51
CA LEU A 443 -10.00 10.00 -8.48
C LEU A 443 -11.07 10.39 -9.50
N TRP A 444 -11.06 9.78 -10.69
CA TRP A 444 -12.10 9.97 -11.70
C TRP A 444 -13.47 9.45 -11.26
N ALA A 445 -13.56 8.19 -10.84
CA ALA A 445 -14.83 7.54 -10.51
C ALA A 445 -15.47 8.11 -9.24
N GLU A 446 -14.67 8.36 -8.20
CA GLU A 446 -15.19 8.72 -6.88
C GLU A 446 -15.29 10.24 -6.67
N LEU A 447 -14.43 11.03 -7.32
CA LEU A 447 -14.35 12.48 -7.11
C LEU A 447 -14.57 13.30 -8.39
N GLY A 448 -14.88 12.64 -9.51
CA GLY A 448 -15.15 13.29 -10.80
C GLY A 448 -13.95 14.05 -11.38
N LEU A 449 -14.24 14.92 -12.34
CA LEU A 449 -13.27 15.78 -13.00
C LEU A 449 -12.54 16.71 -12.02
N VAL A 450 -13.23 17.15 -10.95
CA VAL A 450 -12.64 18.02 -9.93
C VAL A 450 -11.51 17.31 -9.19
N GLY A 451 -11.77 16.12 -8.65
CA GLY A 451 -10.74 15.32 -7.97
C GLY A 451 -9.61 14.89 -8.91
N ALA A 452 -9.95 14.47 -10.14
CA ALA A 452 -8.98 14.11 -11.16
C ALA A 452 -8.06 15.28 -11.53
N ALA A 453 -8.60 16.49 -11.73
CA ALA A 453 -7.81 17.68 -12.06
C ALA A 453 -6.90 18.13 -10.91
N LEU A 454 -7.37 18.04 -9.66
CA LEU A 454 -6.57 18.34 -8.47
C LEU A 454 -5.42 17.35 -8.32
N GLY A 455 -5.69 16.04 -8.45
CA GLY A 455 -4.67 15.00 -8.45
C GLY A 455 -3.65 15.15 -9.58
N ALA A 456 -4.12 15.44 -10.80
CA ALA A 456 -3.26 15.71 -11.96
C ALA A 456 -2.37 16.95 -11.74
N THR A 457 -2.88 17.99 -11.08
CA THR A 457 -2.10 19.18 -10.73
C THR A 457 -0.98 18.85 -9.75
N VAL A 458 -1.26 18.04 -8.71
CA VAL A 458 -0.24 17.57 -7.77
C VAL A 458 0.83 16.76 -8.50
N LEU A 459 0.42 15.78 -9.33
CA LEU A 459 1.35 14.95 -10.10
C LEU A 459 2.19 15.80 -11.07
N GLY A 460 1.57 16.73 -11.79
CA GLY A 460 2.26 17.65 -12.71
C GLY A 460 3.31 18.50 -11.98
N CYS A 461 3.01 18.96 -10.76
CA CYS A 461 3.99 19.68 -9.94
C CYS A 461 5.18 18.80 -9.53
N VAL A 462 4.93 17.54 -9.15
CA VAL A 462 5.99 16.59 -8.77
C VAL A 462 6.86 16.21 -9.98
N VAL A 463 6.25 15.94 -11.13
CA VAL A 463 6.97 15.65 -12.38
C VAL A 463 7.81 16.84 -12.82
N LEU A 464 7.24 18.05 -12.82
CA LEU A 464 8.00 19.26 -13.13
C LEU A 464 9.14 19.49 -12.15
N ALA A 465 8.94 19.14 -10.87
CA ALA A 465 9.99 19.22 -9.87
C ALA A 465 11.14 18.25 -10.16
N ALA A 466 10.81 17.00 -10.49
CA ALA A 466 11.79 15.99 -10.89
C ALA A 466 12.58 16.44 -12.14
N VAL A 467 11.90 16.95 -13.16
CA VAL A 467 12.55 17.45 -14.40
C VAL A 467 13.48 18.63 -14.10
N ARG A 468 13.02 19.61 -13.32
CA ARG A 468 13.86 20.75 -12.90
C ARG A 468 15.06 20.29 -12.08
N PHE A 469 14.86 19.30 -11.21
CA PHE A 469 15.91 18.71 -10.39
C PHE A 469 17.00 18.09 -11.27
N VAL A 470 16.62 17.19 -12.17
CA VAL A 470 17.55 16.51 -13.09
C VAL A 470 18.37 17.51 -13.93
N ARG A 471 17.76 18.63 -14.33
CA ARG A 471 18.42 19.67 -15.15
C ARG A 471 19.35 20.62 -14.39
N SER A 472 19.20 20.75 -13.07
CA SER A 472 19.82 21.87 -12.32
C SER A 472 21.24 21.62 -11.81
N GLY A 473 21.79 20.40 -11.96
CA GLY A 473 23.15 20.05 -11.52
C GLY A 473 23.27 19.29 -10.18
N PRO A 474 22.43 19.52 -9.14
CA PRO A 474 22.33 18.67 -7.94
C PRO A 474 21.98 17.20 -8.18
N ALA A 475 21.62 16.84 -9.43
CA ALA A 475 21.56 15.47 -9.94
C ALA A 475 22.86 14.65 -9.73
N ARG A 476 23.97 15.29 -9.34
CA ARG A 476 25.24 14.61 -9.04
C ARG A 476 25.20 13.66 -7.83
N ASP A 477 24.26 13.80 -6.90
CA ASP A 477 24.16 12.87 -5.75
C ASP A 477 23.14 11.75 -6.03
N ALA A 478 23.66 10.53 -6.13
CA ALA A 478 22.86 9.35 -6.47
C ALA A 478 21.72 9.02 -5.48
N THR A 479 21.74 9.58 -4.26
CA THR A 479 20.64 9.43 -3.30
C THR A 479 19.34 10.03 -3.84
N PHE A 480 19.43 11.14 -4.60
CA PHE A 480 18.25 11.75 -5.22
C PHE A 480 17.71 10.94 -6.38
N ALA A 481 18.59 10.32 -7.17
CA ALA A 481 18.17 9.42 -8.24
C ALA A 481 17.36 8.25 -7.65
N GLY A 482 17.80 7.67 -6.53
CA GLY A 482 17.03 6.66 -5.80
C GLY A 482 15.66 7.15 -5.31
N ALA A 483 15.58 8.40 -4.83
CA ALA A 483 14.31 9.00 -4.40
C ALA A 483 13.34 9.29 -5.56
N VAL A 484 13.84 9.82 -6.69
CA VAL A 484 13.05 10.03 -7.91
C VAL A 484 12.58 8.69 -8.47
N ALA A 485 13.44 7.67 -8.44
CA ALA A 485 13.08 6.30 -8.81
C ALA A 485 11.96 5.74 -7.93
N ALA A 486 12.06 5.88 -6.60
CA ALA A 486 11.04 5.43 -5.66
C ALA A 486 9.70 6.16 -5.87
N LEU A 487 9.72 7.46 -6.17
CA LEU A 487 8.53 8.24 -6.53
C LEU A 487 7.89 7.77 -7.83
N ALA A 488 8.71 7.54 -8.87
CA ALA A 488 8.23 7.08 -10.17
C ALA A 488 7.66 5.66 -10.08
N TYR A 489 8.32 4.78 -9.33
CA TYR A 489 7.82 3.45 -8.98
C TYR A 489 6.47 3.51 -8.27
N TRP A 490 6.38 4.29 -7.18
CA TRP A 490 5.14 4.41 -6.41
C TRP A 490 4.00 4.96 -7.28
N THR A 491 4.29 5.97 -8.11
CA THR A 491 3.28 6.57 -9.00
C THR A 491 2.73 5.54 -9.99
N MET A 492 3.60 4.73 -10.61
CA MET A 492 3.17 3.69 -11.54
C MET A 492 2.42 2.57 -10.82
N HIS A 493 2.92 2.11 -9.68
CA HIS A 493 2.29 1.03 -8.92
C HIS A 493 0.92 1.47 -8.36
N ALA A 494 0.81 2.67 -7.80
CA ALA A 494 -0.46 3.27 -7.37
C ALA A 494 -1.43 3.52 -8.54
N SER A 495 -0.96 3.53 -9.78
CA SER A 495 -1.83 3.63 -10.98
C SER A 495 -2.39 2.27 -11.41
N ILE A 496 -1.86 1.16 -10.91
CA ILE A 496 -2.26 -0.22 -11.24
C ILE A 496 -2.81 -0.97 -10.01
N ASP A 497 -2.64 -0.40 -8.82
CA ASP A 497 -3.03 -0.98 -7.55
C ASP A 497 -3.44 0.08 -6.52
N TRP A 498 -4.00 -0.35 -5.39
CA TRP A 498 -4.58 0.54 -4.37
C TRP A 498 -3.58 0.97 -3.29
N LEU A 499 -2.34 1.34 -3.67
CA LEU A 499 -1.34 1.76 -2.68
C LEU A 499 -1.77 2.99 -1.87
N TRP A 500 -2.66 3.82 -2.43
CA TRP A 500 -3.17 5.02 -1.76
C TRP A 500 -3.88 4.72 -0.44
N GLN A 501 -4.54 3.57 -0.26
CA GLN A 501 -5.20 3.26 1.01
C GLN A 501 -4.25 2.63 2.04
N LEU A 502 -2.95 2.50 1.72
CA LEU A 502 -1.92 1.99 2.62
C LEU A 502 -0.93 3.11 3.01
N PRO A 503 -1.21 3.89 4.09
CA PRO A 503 -0.31 4.92 4.61
C PRO A 503 1.14 4.50 4.82
N ALA A 504 1.40 3.27 5.27
CA ALA A 504 2.76 2.76 5.41
C ALA A 504 3.55 2.78 4.09
N VAL A 505 2.87 2.60 2.95
CA VAL A 505 3.48 2.56 1.61
C VAL A 505 3.47 3.96 0.98
N SER A 506 2.40 4.73 1.18
CA SER A 506 2.20 6.02 0.53
C SER A 506 2.85 7.21 1.24
N LEU A 507 2.99 7.19 2.57
CA LEU A 507 3.66 8.27 3.30
C LEU A 507 5.10 8.52 2.84
N PRO A 508 5.95 7.48 2.64
CA PRO A 508 7.29 7.69 2.09
C PRO A 508 7.29 8.45 0.77
N ALA A 509 6.40 8.08 -0.16
CA ALA A 509 6.29 8.75 -1.46
C ALA A 509 5.81 10.20 -1.29
N VAL A 510 4.76 10.43 -0.50
CA VAL A 510 4.19 11.77 -0.29
C VAL A 510 5.19 12.72 0.40
N ILE A 511 5.95 12.23 1.37
CA ILE A 511 7.01 13.01 2.05
C ILE A 511 8.13 13.36 1.07
N LEU A 512 8.58 12.41 0.24
CA LEU A 512 9.55 12.66 -0.83
C LEU A 512 9.03 13.69 -1.84
N ALA A 513 7.77 13.59 -2.25
CA ALA A 513 7.15 14.53 -3.18
C ALA A 513 7.12 15.97 -2.63
N GLY A 514 6.76 16.12 -1.36
CA GLY A 514 6.81 17.40 -0.65
C GLY A 514 8.22 17.98 -0.63
N GLY A 515 9.19 17.17 -0.21
CA GLY A 515 10.60 17.57 -0.16
C GLY A 515 11.18 17.94 -1.53
N LEU A 516 10.87 17.16 -2.57
CA LEU A 516 11.37 17.37 -3.92
C LEU A 516 10.84 18.67 -4.54
N THR A 517 9.53 18.92 -4.43
CA THR A 517 8.92 20.16 -4.94
C THR A 517 9.44 21.40 -4.21
N ALA A 518 9.76 21.28 -2.93
CA ALA A 518 10.38 22.36 -2.15
C ALA A 518 11.86 22.58 -2.52
N CYS A 519 12.64 21.52 -2.74
CA CYS A 519 14.06 21.59 -3.10
C CYS A 519 14.35 22.40 -4.38
N VAL A 520 13.46 22.31 -5.37
CA VAL A 520 13.63 22.96 -6.68
C VAL A 520 12.85 24.27 -6.84
N SER A 521 12.12 24.67 -5.80
CA SER A 521 11.49 25.98 -5.78
C SER A 521 12.56 27.03 -5.50
N PRO A 522 12.63 28.15 -6.27
CA PRO A 522 13.52 29.26 -5.96
C PRO A 522 13.40 29.67 -4.48
N ALA A 523 14.47 30.17 -3.87
CA ALA A 523 14.50 30.65 -2.47
C ALA A 523 13.65 31.93 -2.24
N GLN A 524 12.50 32.02 -2.89
CA GLN A 524 11.58 33.14 -2.86
C GLN A 524 10.65 33.01 -1.64
N GLY A 525 11.18 33.28 -0.46
CA GLY A 525 10.46 33.55 0.80
C GLY A 525 9.45 32.50 1.27
N ARG A 526 8.84 32.77 2.44
CA ARG A 526 7.90 31.89 3.15
C ARG A 526 6.56 32.59 3.35
N VAL A 527 5.52 31.84 3.73
CA VAL A 527 4.25 32.42 4.18
C VAL A 527 4.50 33.24 5.46
N PRO A 528 4.00 34.50 5.56
CA PRO A 528 4.11 35.28 6.79
C PRO A 528 3.43 34.60 7.98
N ARG A 529 4.05 34.69 9.17
CA ARG A 529 3.51 34.08 10.40
C ARG A 529 2.14 34.63 10.79
N SER A 530 1.89 35.91 10.50
CA SER A 530 0.60 36.57 10.74
C SER A 530 -0.56 35.95 9.96
N VAL A 531 -0.26 35.31 8.82
CA VAL A 531 -1.26 34.59 8.00
C VAL A 531 -1.26 33.10 8.35
N ALA A 532 -0.08 32.50 8.54
CA ALA A 532 0.06 31.07 8.77
C ALA A 532 -0.50 30.61 10.14
N GLY A 533 -0.39 31.43 11.18
CA GLY A 533 -0.85 31.09 12.54
C GLY A 533 -2.37 30.88 12.63
N PRO A 534 -3.21 31.85 12.22
CA PRO A 534 -4.66 31.68 12.22
C PRO A 534 -5.15 30.50 11.36
N ILE A 535 -4.55 30.32 10.18
CA ILE A 535 -4.86 29.17 9.31
C ILE A 535 -4.53 27.86 10.02
N ALA A 536 -3.37 27.77 10.67
CA ALA A 536 -2.98 26.58 11.43
C ALA A 536 -3.96 26.28 12.58
N GLY A 537 -4.43 27.31 13.29
CA GLY A 537 -5.46 27.15 14.32
C GLY A 537 -6.77 26.57 13.73
N GLY A 538 -7.25 27.13 12.62
CA GLY A 538 -8.44 26.62 11.93
C GLY A 538 -8.27 25.18 11.43
N VAL A 539 -7.13 24.88 10.81
CA VAL A 539 -6.80 23.52 10.33
C VAL A 539 -6.73 22.52 11.47
N ALA A 540 -6.16 22.89 12.63
CA ALA A 540 -6.11 22.01 13.80
C ALA A 540 -7.51 21.66 14.32
N VAL A 541 -8.42 22.64 14.38
CA VAL A 541 -9.82 22.41 14.79
C VAL A 541 -10.55 21.52 13.78
N VAL A 542 -10.42 21.81 12.49
CA VAL A 542 -11.00 20.98 11.43
C VAL A 542 -10.46 19.55 11.48
N ALA A 543 -9.16 19.38 11.71
CA ALA A 543 -8.54 18.06 11.84
C ALA A 543 -9.07 17.29 13.05
N LEU A 544 -9.23 17.94 14.21
CA LEU A 544 -9.83 17.28 15.38
C LEU A 544 -11.28 16.85 15.09
N ALA A 545 -12.08 17.71 14.47
CA ALA A 545 -13.47 17.40 14.12
C ALA A 545 -13.60 16.31 13.05
N LEU A 546 -12.67 16.24 12.09
CA LEU A 546 -12.70 15.26 11.01
C LEU A 546 -12.10 13.92 11.44
N VAL A 547 -11.04 13.90 12.24
CA VAL A 547 -10.23 12.71 12.47
C VAL A 547 -10.66 11.97 13.73
N LEU A 548 -10.91 12.69 14.83
CA LEU A 548 -11.17 12.06 16.13
C LEU A 548 -12.43 11.18 16.13
N PRO A 549 -13.58 11.60 15.56
CA PRO A 549 -14.80 10.77 15.59
C PRO A 549 -14.61 9.43 14.88
N VAL A 550 -14.06 9.41 13.66
CA VAL A 550 -13.83 8.17 12.90
C VAL A 550 -12.81 7.26 13.58
N THR A 551 -11.76 7.85 14.18
CA THR A 551 -10.74 7.10 14.93
C THR A 551 -11.35 6.41 16.16
N MET A 552 -12.19 7.13 16.91
CA MET A 552 -12.85 6.61 18.10
C MET A 552 -13.95 5.60 17.75
N ALA A 553 -14.71 5.84 16.68
CA ALA A 553 -15.71 4.90 16.19
C ALA A 553 -15.08 3.54 15.84
N ASP A 554 -13.98 3.51 15.08
CA ASP A 554 -13.30 2.26 14.73
C ASP A 554 -12.69 1.57 15.97
N ALA A 555 -12.12 2.34 16.90
CA ALA A 555 -11.59 1.80 18.15
C ALA A 555 -12.68 1.13 19.00
N LYS A 556 -13.82 1.81 19.18
CA LYS A 556 -14.97 1.31 19.93
C LYS A 556 -15.66 0.12 19.25
N LEU A 557 -15.74 0.12 17.92
CA LEU A 557 -16.24 -1.06 17.20
C LEU A 557 -15.33 -2.26 17.39
N ARG A 558 -14.02 -2.05 17.45
CA ARG A 558 -13.07 -3.15 17.66
C ARG A 558 -13.15 -3.71 19.07
N GLU A 559 -13.34 -2.86 20.07
CA GLU A 559 -13.65 -3.23 21.46
C GLU A 559 -14.93 -4.09 21.51
N ALA A 560 -16.02 -3.66 20.86
CA ALA A 560 -17.27 -4.42 20.76
C ALA A 560 -17.13 -5.81 20.10
N ARG A 561 -16.09 -5.98 19.27
CA ARG A 561 -15.77 -7.22 18.54
C ARG A 561 -14.74 -8.10 19.23
N ASP A 562 -14.24 -7.68 20.39
CA ASP A 562 -13.28 -8.48 21.15
C ASP A 562 -13.98 -9.73 21.70
N PRO A 563 -13.60 -10.96 21.29
CA PRO A 563 -14.22 -12.18 21.79
C PRO A 563 -14.14 -12.31 23.31
N ALA A 564 -13.05 -11.83 23.93
CA ALA A 564 -12.88 -11.90 25.38
C ALA A 564 -13.89 -11.00 26.09
N LEU A 565 -14.16 -9.81 25.56
CA LEU A 565 -15.18 -8.91 26.10
C LEU A 565 -16.59 -9.46 25.87
N GLN A 566 -16.86 -10.01 24.69
CA GLN A 566 -18.15 -10.61 24.37
C GLN A 566 -18.49 -11.79 25.29
N GLU A 567 -17.50 -12.60 25.67
CA GLU A 567 -17.68 -13.73 26.58
C GLU A 567 -17.80 -13.29 28.05
N SER A 568 -16.94 -12.37 28.50
CA SER A 568 -16.88 -11.95 29.90
C SER A 568 -17.96 -10.93 30.28
N SER A 569 -18.33 -10.01 29.37
CA SER A 569 -19.27 -8.92 29.64
C SER A 569 -19.99 -8.48 28.35
N PRO A 570 -20.98 -9.27 27.86
CA PRO A 570 -21.71 -8.96 26.64
C PRO A 570 -22.40 -7.58 26.64
N GLY A 571 -22.84 -7.10 27.80
CA GLY A 571 -23.46 -5.77 27.95
C GLY A 571 -22.49 -4.63 27.64
N ASP A 572 -21.22 -4.79 28.03
CA ASP A 572 -20.17 -3.81 27.74
C ASP A 572 -19.80 -3.84 26.26
N ALA A 573 -19.76 -5.02 25.64
CA ALA A 573 -19.58 -5.15 24.19
C ALA A 573 -20.70 -4.45 23.40
N ILE A 574 -21.95 -4.55 23.86
CA ILE A 574 -23.10 -3.83 23.28
C ILE A 574 -22.93 -2.32 23.46
N THR A 575 -22.56 -1.88 24.66
CA THR A 575 -22.32 -0.45 24.95
C THR A 575 -21.20 0.10 24.07
N ALA A 576 -20.11 -0.65 23.87
CA ALA A 576 -19.03 -0.27 22.96
C ALA A 576 -19.50 -0.13 21.49
N ALA A 577 -20.43 -0.98 21.02
CA ALA A 577 -21.03 -0.83 19.70
C ALA A 577 -21.90 0.43 19.60
N GLN A 578 -22.64 0.77 20.66
CA GLN A 578 -23.45 1.98 20.74
C GLN A 578 -22.57 3.25 20.82
N ASP A 579 -21.49 3.21 21.58
CA ASP A 579 -20.47 4.27 21.63
C ASP A 579 -19.87 4.49 20.25
N ALA A 580 -19.51 3.42 19.53
CA ALA A 580 -19.00 3.52 18.16
C ALA A 580 -20.00 4.23 17.23
N GLN A 581 -21.30 3.92 17.35
CA GLN A 581 -22.36 4.60 16.62
C GLN A 581 -22.49 6.08 17.01
N SER A 582 -22.25 6.43 18.27
CA SER A 582 -22.32 7.81 18.75
C SER A 582 -21.20 8.69 18.17
N PHE A 583 -20.00 8.12 17.98
CA PHE A 583 -18.87 8.80 17.34
C PHE A 583 -19.06 8.93 15.83
N ASP A 584 -19.57 7.91 15.16
CA ASP A 584 -19.94 7.98 13.75
C ASP A 584 -21.43 7.62 13.54
N PRO A 585 -22.32 8.63 13.49
CA PRO A 585 -23.75 8.42 13.32
C PRO A 585 -24.15 8.04 11.89
N THR A 586 -23.19 7.91 10.96
CA THR A 586 -23.43 7.57 9.55
C THR A 586 -23.05 6.13 9.20
N TRP A 587 -22.34 5.46 10.09
CA TRP A 587 -21.82 4.11 9.86
C TRP A 587 -22.82 3.04 10.28
N ALA A 588 -23.16 2.09 9.39
CA ALA A 588 -24.11 1.03 9.72
C ALA A 588 -23.48 -0.16 10.48
N GLU A 589 -22.15 -0.33 10.38
CA GLU A 589 -21.47 -1.50 10.95
C GLU A 589 -21.59 -1.60 12.49
N PRO A 590 -21.55 -0.51 13.28
CA PRO A 590 -21.84 -0.55 14.70
C PRO A 590 -23.24 -1.08 15.01
N ALA A 591 -24.26 -0.63 14.26
CA ALA A 591 -25.63 -1.12 14.42
C ALA A 591 -25.76 -2.61 14.01
N ILE A 592 -25.03 -3.08 13.00
CA ILE A 592 -24.98 -4.52 12.67
C ILE A 592 -24.30 -5.32 13.78
N THR A 593 -23.17 -4.85 14.31
CA THR A 593 -22.47 -5.52 15.42
C THR A 593 -23.34 -5.56 16.67
N GLU A 594 -24.00 -4.46 17.03
CA GLU A 594 -24.98 -4.42 18.11
C GLU A 594 -26.12 -5.42 17.89
N ALA A 595 -26.65 -5.52 16.66
CA ALA A 595 -27.70 -6.47 16.32
C ALA A 595 -27.25 -7.94 16.50
N ILE A 596 -26.02 -8.26 16.09
CA ILE A 596 -25.42 -9.60 16.29
C ILE A 596 -25.27 -9.91 17.78
N LEU A 597 -24.79 -8.95 18.57
CA LEU A 597 -24.61 -9.11 20.02
C LEU A 597 -25.96 -9.33 20.73
N TRP A 598 -26.98 -8.54 20.40
CA TRP A 598 -28.33 -8.76 20.94
C TRP A 598 -28.90 -10.13 20.57
N ASN A 599 -28.67 -10.58 19.34
CA ASN A 599 -29.11 -11.89 18.91
C ASN A 599 -28.40 -13.01 19.67
N GLY A 600 -27.10 -12.88 19.91
CA GLY A 600 -26.32 -13.81 20.75
C GLY A 600 -26.83 -13.91 22.19
N GLN A 601 -27.48 -12.87 22.69
CA GLN A 601 -28.15 -12.83 24.00
C GLN A 601 -29.61 -13.32 23.96
N GLY A 602 -30.09 -13.86 22.84
CA GLY A 602 -31.48 -14.30 22.66
C GLY A 602 -32.50 -13.15 22.56
N ARG A 603 -32.03 -11.89 22.43
CA ARG A 603 -32.89 -10.70 22.36
C ARG A 603 -33.19 -10.33 20.91
N SER A 604 -33.93 -11.19 20.21
CA SER A 604 -34.19 -11.04 18.77
C SER A 604 -34.96 -9.77 18.37
N LYS A 605 -35.80 -9.21 19.25
CA LYS A 605 -36.51 -7.94 18.99
C LYS A 605 -35.56 -6.74 18.98
N ASP A 606 -34.61 -6.72 19.90
CA ASP A 606 -33.59 -5.66 19.98
C ASP A 606 -32.60 -5.80 18.82
N ALA A 607 -32.22 -7.04 18.48
CA ALA A 607 -31.42 -7.35 17.30
C ALA A 607 -32.08 -6.82 16.01
N ALA A 608 -33.36 -7.11 15.81
CA ALA A 608 -34.12 -6.62 14.65
C ALA A 608 -34.21 -5.09 14.63
N THR A 609 -34.32 -4.44 15.79
CA THR A 609 -34.36 -2.96 15.89
C THR A 609 -33.03 -2.34 15.49
N ALA A 610 -31.91 -2.87 16.00
CA ALA A 610 -30.58 -2.42 15.62
C ALA A 610 -30.28 -2.70 14.13
N ALA A 611 -30.69 -3.86 13.60
CA ALA A 611 -30.55 -4.18 12.18
C ALA A 611 -31.37 -3.25 11.26
N LYS A 612 -32.61 -2.89 11.65
CA LYS A 612 -33.42 -1.88 10.93
C LYS A 612 -32.73 -0.51 10.92
N ARG A 613 -32.08 -0.12 12.03
CA ARG A 613 -31.26 1.10 12.09
C ARG A 613 -30.09 1.04 11.11
N ALA A 614 -29.36 -0.07 11.05
CA ALA A 614 -28.28 -0.25 10.08
C ALA A 614 -28.74 -0.05 8.62
N VAL A 615 -29.87 -0.66 8.25
CA VAL A 615 -30.48 -0.48 6.91
C VAL A 615 -30.86 0.97 6.65
N LYS A 616 -31.35 1.70 7.65
CA LYS A 616 -31.68 3.13 7.51
C LYS A 616 -30.44 3.99 7.28
N LEU A 617 -29.30 3.63 7.88
CA LEU A 617 -28.04 4.38 7.75
C LEU A 617 -27.39 4.20 6.37
N GLN A 618 -27.39 2.97 5.85
CA GLN A 618 -26.77 2.64 4.55
C GLN A 618 -27.74 1.82 3.67
N PRO A 619 -28.83 2.44 3.18
CA PRO A 619 -29.88 1.71 2.46
C PRO A 619 -29.46 1.20 1.09
N ARG A 620 -28.41 1.79 0.50
CA ARG A 620 -27.86 1.42 -0.81
C ARG A 620 -26.69 0.46 -0.73
N ASP A 621 -26.31 0.03 0.48
CA ASP A 621 -25.27 -0.98 0.66
C ASP A 621 -25.91 -2.38 0.70
N TRP A 622 -25.65 -3.16 -0.34
CA TRP A 622 -26.20 -4.52 -0.47
C TRP A 622 -25.77 -5.44 0.68
N SER A 623 -24.56 -5.27 1.22
CA SER A 623 -24.00 -6.11 2.27
C SER A 623 -24.70 -5.82 3.60
N VAL A 624 -24.98 -4.53 3.87
CA VAL A 624 -25.80 -4.13 5.03
C VAL A 624 -27.21 -4.70 4.92
N GLN A 625 -27.85 -4.56 3.75
CA GLN A 625 -29.19 -5.12 3.50
C GLN A 625 -29.23 -6.64 3.71
N TYR A 626 -28.25 -7.37 3.17
CA TYR A 626 -28.14 -8.82 3.27
C TYR A 626 -27.88 -9.29 4.70
N ARG A 627 -26.92 -8.68 5.41
CA ARG A 627 -26.58 -9.06 6.79
C ARG A 627 -27.70 -8.71 7.76
N ALA A 628 -28.38 -7.59 7.54
CA ALA A 628 -29.53 -7.17 8.34
C ALA A 628 -30.77 -8.04 8.09
N SER A 629 -30.97 -8.58 6.87
CA SER A 629 -32.21 -9.28 6.51
C SER A 629 -32.49 -10.48 7.42
N GLY A 630 -31.47 -11.27 7.76
CA GLY A 630 -31.60 -12.39 8.68
C GLY A 630 -32.02 -11.95 10.09
N LEU A 631 -31.34 -10.92 10.63
CA LEU A 631 -31.60 -10.40 11.98
C LEU A 631 -32.98 -9.74 12.10
N ILE A 632 -33.42 -9.03 11.05
CA ILE A 632 -34.77 -8.47 10.97
C ILE A 632 -35.81 -9.61 10.89
N GLY A 633 -35.53 -10.63 10.09
CA GLY A 633 -36.41 -11.77 9.84
C GLY A 633 -36.77 -12.58 11.08
N LEU A 634 -35.91 -12.57 12.11
CA LEU A 634 -36.18 -13.24 13.40
C LEU A 634 -37.38 -12.64 14.14
N ALA A 635 -37.65 -11.35 13.98
CA ALA A 635 -38.79 -10.67 14.59
C ALA A 635 -39.92 -10.39 13.59
N ASP A 636 -39.58 -10.17 12.33
CA ASP A 636 -40.49 -9.78 11.26
C ASP A 636 -40.01 -10.37 9.93
N ARG A 637 -40.54 -11.55 9.61
CA ARG A 637 -40.17 -12.31 8.40
C ARG A 637 -40.42 -11.52 7.11
N ALA A 638 -41.49 -10.73 7.05
CA ALA A 638 -41.84 -9.96 5.85
C ALA A 638 -40.82 -8.82 5.63
N ALA A 639 -40.47 -8.09 6.69
CA ALA A 639 -39.44 -7.06 6.62
C ALA A 639 -38.06 -7.63 6.31
N GLY A 640 -37.72 -8.79 6.89
CA GLY A 640 -36.48 -9.51 6.56
C GLY A 640 -36.40 -9.87 5.08
N LEU A 641 -37.48 -10.43 4.52
CA LEU A 641 -37.54 -10.76 3.10
C LEU A 641 -37.43 -9.51 2.21
N ALA A 642 -38.04 -8.39 2.60
CA ALA A 642 -37.94 -7.14 1.87
C ALA A 642 -36.49 -6.59 1.82
N ALA A 643 -35.76 -6.67 2.93
CA ALA A 643 -34.34 -6.31 3.00
C ALA A 643 -33.47 -7.23 2.13
N TYR A 644 -33.72 -8.54 2.16
CA TYR A 644 -33.02 -9.49 1.30
C TYR A 644 -33.28 -9.21 -0.20
N GLN A 645 -34.52 -8.92 -0.59
CA GLN A 645 -34.85 -8.52 -1.95
C GLN A 645 -34.18 -7.19 -2.35
N ALA A 646 -34.03 -6.25 -1.42
CA ALA A 646 -33.26 -5.03 -1.67
C ALA A 646 -31.78 -5.34 -1.92
N ALA A 647 -31.18 -6.26 -1.14
CA ALA A 647 -29.82 -6.71 -1.36
C ALA A 647 -29.64 -7.31 -2.77
N ARG A 648 -30.57 -8.18 -3.22
CA ARG A 648 -30.56 -8.77 -4.58
C ARG A 648 -30.67 -7.74 -5.70
N ARG A 649 -31.41 -6.64 -5.48
CA ARG A 649 -31.48 -5.54 -6.47
C ARG A 649 -30.19 -4.74 -6.55
N LEU A 650 -29.48 -4.60 -5.43
CA LEU A 650 -28.22 -3.84 -5.35
C LEU A 650 -27.01 -4.68 -5.79
N ASN A 651 -27.04 -5.99 -5.56
CA ASN A 651 -26.07 -6.97 -6.06
C ASN A 651 -26.83 -8.03 -6.90
N PRO A 652 -26.90 -7.84 -8.23
CA PRO A 652 -27.60 -8.78 -9.12
C PRO A 652 -27.03 -10.21 -9.14
N GLN A 653 -25.77 -10.39 -8.71
CA GLN A 653 -25.12 -11.71 -8.66
C GLN A 653 -25.17 -12.36 -7.27
N LEU A 654 -25.92 -11.79 -6.32
CA LEU A 654 -25.94 -12.24 -4.91
C LEU A 654 -26.27 -13.73 -4.75
N ASP A 655 -27.23 -14.25 -5.52
CA ASP A 655 -27.66 -15.65 -5.38
C ASP A 655 -26.63 -16.63 -5.94
N ALA A 656 -26.00 -16.29 -7.08
CA ALA A 656 -24.92 -17.09 -7.65
C ALA A 656 -23.71 -17.18 -6.71
N GLN A 657 -23.46 -16.13 -5.93
CA GLN A 657 -22.41 -16.12 -4.90
C GLN A 657 -22.81 -16.96 -3.68
N ALA A 658 -24.06 -16.88 -3.24
CA ALA A 658 -24.56 -17.69 -2.14
C ALA A 658 -24.50 -19.19 -2.47
N GLU A 659 -24.92 -19.59 -3.67
CA GLU A 659 -24.87 -20.98 -4.14
C GLU A 659 -23.43 -21.51 -4.21
N ALA A 660 -22.49 -20.72 -4.74
CA ALA A 660 -21.06 -21.09 -4.78
C ALA A 660 -20.46 -21.25 -3.36
N GLY A 661 -20.77 -20.34 -2.44
CA GLY A 661 -20.31 -20.42 -1.05
C GLY A 661 -20.95 -21.57 -0.26
N THR A 662 -22.13 -22.03 -0.68
CA THR A 662 -22.80 -23.20 -0.08
C THR A 662 -22.14 -24.50 -0.58
N GLN A 663 -21.79 -24.59 -1.87
CA GLN A 663 -21.03 -25.73 -2.40
C GLN A 663 -19.63 -25.86 -1.78
N GLU A 664 -18.92 -24.74 -1.56
CA GLU A 664 -17.65 -24.75 -0.82
C GLU A 664 -17.82 -25.16 0.65
N ARG A 665 -18.90 -24.72 1.31
CA ARG A 665 -19.21 -25.11 2.69
C ARG A 665 -19.61 -26.57 2.81
N ASP A 666 -20.41 -27.11 1.90
CA ASP A 666 -20.82 -28.51 1.93
C ASP A 666 -19.61 -29.43 1.64
N GLY A 667 -18.68 -29.00 0.78
CA GLY A 667 -17.38 -29.64 0.60
C GLY A 667 -16.48 -29.56 1.85
N ALA A 668 -16.47 -28.42 2.55
CA ALA A 668 -15.68 -28.20 3.76
C ALA A 668 -16.30 -28.80 5.04
N GLU A 669 -17.62 -28.96 5.13
CA GLU A 669 -18.33 -29.62 6.22
C GLU A 669 -18.20 -31.14 6.13
N GLY A 670 -18.07 -31.69 4.91
CA GLY A 670 -17.58 -33.06 4.72
C GLY A 670 -16.17 -33.29 5.28
N ALA A 671 -15.32 -32.26 5.31
CA ALA A 671 -13.95 -32.31 5.84
C ALA A 671 -13.85 -31.94 7.34
N LYS A 672 -14.76 -31.12 7.88
CA LYS A 672 -14.79 -30.71 9.31
C LYS A 672 -15.24 -31.80 10.29
N ALA A 673 -15.66 -32.97 9.80
CA ALA A 673 -15.88 -34.14 10.65
C ALA A 673 -14.59 -34.65 11.33
N THR A 674 -13.42 -34.12 10.96
CA THR A 674 -12.11 -34.43 11.57
C THR A 674 -11.35 -33.16 12.00
N GLY A 675 -11.56 -32.71 13.24
CA GLY A 675 -10.56 -32.04 14.09
C GLY A 675 -9.98 -30.64 13.75
N ALA A 676 -10.47 -29.61 14.46
CA ALA A 676 -9.79 -28.39 14.96
C ALA A 676 -9.15 -27.33 14.02
N ALA A 677 -9.65 -26.08 14.11
CA ALA A 677 -8.89 -24.86 14.51
C ALA A 677 -9.81 -23.61 14.49
N LYS A 678 -9.88 -22.86 15.61
CA LYS A 678 -10.58 -21.58 15.72
C LYS A 678 -9.92 -20.54 14.80
N ARG A 679 -10.64 -20.10 13.76
CA ARG A 679 -10.24 -19.01 12.85
C ARG A 679 -10.45 -17.65 13.51
N ASP A 680 -9.48 -16.76 13.32
CA ASP A 680 -9.52 -15.34 13.68
C ASP A 680 -10.53 -14.59 12.76
N PRO A 681 -11.49 -13.82 13.29
CA PRO A 681 -12.51 -13.10 12.51
C PRO A 681 -11.97 -12.07 11.51
N ASP A 682 -10.69 -11.67 11.61
CA ASP A 682 -10.09 -10.61 10.79
C ASP A 682 -9.82 -11.00 9.33
N SER A 683 -10.01 -12.26 8.95
CA SER A 683 -9.75 -12.74 7.57
C SER A 683 -10.94 -12.60 6.60
N LEU A 684 -12.14 -12.24 7.07
CA LEU A 684 -13.37 -12.23 6.26
C LEU A 684 -13.78 -10.85 5.69
N GLN A 685 -12.85 -9.90 5.61
CA GLN A 685 -13.12 -8.57 5.01
C GLN A 685 -12.15 -8.16 3.88
N GLN A 686 -11.39 -9.12 3.35
CA GLN A 686 -10.94 -9.13 1.96
C GLN A 686 -11.78 -10.15 1.20
#